data_AF-A0A7V3RJQ9-F1
#
_entry.id   AF-A0A7V3RJQ9-F1
#
_cell.length_a   1.000
_cell.length_b   1.000
_cell.length_c   1.000
_cell.angle_alpha   90.00
_cell.angle_beta   90.00
_cell.angle_gamma   90.00
#
_symmetry.space_group_name_H-M   'P 1'
#
loop_
_entity.id
_entity.type
_entity.pdbx_description
1 polymer ?
#
loop_
_entity_poly.entity_id
_entity_poly.type
_entity_poly.pdbx_seq_one_letter_code
_entity_poly.pdbx_strand_id
1 'polypeptide(L)'
;MRVSISKRFYFLTVAFYLFVLAACSMEQTANEDQKGEINEPSKATGPVKIQTFQSGATVQNQIYERIKIVNTSSSTIALSTVKIRYYFTYQGSTSYNFACDYSPIGSGNVQSVFVAMSPIYTDAEAYQEISFASAAGNLAAGASVEIQARIWKSDWSTIDSTKNYSYNPSTSYVDWEKVTAYVNGTLSWGIEPGSSSSSSSVLSSVSSTGSIASSSSRSSVSSSISSARSSSVSSTLSSTSSTTSVQYQNISLPFSFDGAGDKYWQTSGTINYINSWNLDILDINGVNIKNQYISSGSLPPTQNGYYYIHYKGLYSYSHVEINGTSVTSSVSSRASSISSTVSSSSLVSSSRSSSISSRASSLISSAISSASSSVSSSRSAVSSYASSDYPIWNSQVVYNTIGMIVQYNQNLYMCQGFSCGLNPELNNGQYYPWLWVAPYPGGPMGEGPFIGSGNYDKYVLGEYTVYNNVWGTTETNTQTLTAYSYSYWYVVSTQPDTSGVKSYPNTGLVNLNKTIGSIGTLTSSFEVIVPSTGNWEVAYDIWVPSEVMIWMYTSGNVSPIAAGWDSSGAPIPSATNINISGYTWNVYRGGNNVVSFVAVTSTDGSWKPAKVTKGTVDIKAILNWIVAQGWISSSGTVGAVQFGFEISGTGGVPLKFICTNFSITK
;
A
#
# COMPACT_ATOMS: atom_id res chain seq x y z
N MET A 1 5.20 91.63 -18.11
CA MET A 1 5.45 90.35 -17.41
C MET A 1 4.33 89.34 -17.73
N ARG A 2 4.36 88.64 -18.89
CA ARG A 2 3.25 87.73 -19.29
C ARG A 2 3.62 86.63 -20.31
N VAL A 3 4.87 86.14 -20.35
CA VAL A 3 5.36 85.14 -21.33
C VAL A 3 6.19 84.02 -20.69
N SER A 4 5.82 83.56 -19.47
CA SER A 4 6.60 82.54 -18.73
C SER A 4 5.79 81.37 -18.17
N ILE A 5 4.46 81.35 -18.37
CA ILE A 5 3.57 80.31 -17.80
C ILE A 5 3.14 79.28 -18.85
N SER A 6 2.86 79.70 -20.09
CA SER A 6 2.36 78.81 -21.16
C SER A 6 3.34 77.69 -21.54
N LYS A 7 4.65 77.99 -21.63
CA LYS A 7 5.66 76.97 -22.02
C LYS A 7 5.88 75.87 -20.97
N ARG A 8 5.66 76.14 -19.67
CA ARG A 8 5.72 75.10 -18.63
C ARG A 8 4.48 74.21 -18.62
N PHE A 9 3.29 74.78 -18.87
CA PHE A 9 2.08 73.99 -19.05
C PHE A 9 2.17 73.07 -20.28
N TYR A 10 2.59 73.57 -21.44
CA TYR A 10 2.67 72.75 -22.66
C TYR A 10 3.61 71.54 -22.50
N PHE A 11 4.75 71.71 -21.83
CA PHE A 11 5.66 70.59 -21.54
C PHE A 11 5.08 69.58 -20.54
N LEU A 12 4.36 70.02 -19.50
CA LEU A 12 3.67 69.10 -18.59
C LEU A 12 2.54 68.34 -19.31
N THR A 13 1.71 69.02 -20.11
CA THR A 13 0.58 68.37 -20.81
C THR A 13 1.05 67.37 -21.86
N VAL A 14 2.11 67.68 -22.62
CA VAL A 14 2.70 66.74 -23.60
C VAL A 14 3.40 65.58 -22.90
N ALA A 15 4.14 65.81 -21.80
CA ALA A 15 4.74 64.73 -21.02
C ALA A 15 3.67 63.81 -20.42
N PHE A 16 2.56 64.35 -19.91
CA PHE A 16 1.45 63.56 -19.40
C PHE A 16 0.76 62.75 -20.50
N TYR A 17 0.58 63.32 -21.71
CA TYR A 17 0.04 62.58 -22.86
C TYR A 17 0.95 61.43 -23.31
N LEU A 18 2.28 61.63 -23.35
CA LEU A 18 3.22 60.55 -23.65
C LEU A 18 3.30 59.48 -22.55
N PHE A 19 3.14 59.85 -21.28
CA PHE A 19 3.10 58.87 -20.18
C PHE A 19 1.79 58.07 -20.18
N VAL A 20 0.65 58.70 -20.48
CA VAL A 20 -0.65 58.03 -20.62
C VAL A 20 -0.66 57.12 -21.86
N LEU A 21 -0.08 57.54 -22.99
CA LEU A 21 0.07 56.68 -24.18
C LEU A 21 1.02 55.50 -23.97
N ALA A 22 2.01 55.61 -23.06
CA ALA A 22 2.87 54.48 -22.68
C ALA A 22 2.20 53.54 -21.67
N ALA A 23 1.38 54.05 -20.74
CA ALA A 23 0.64 53.25 -19.77
C ALA A 23 -0.56 52.51 -20.41
N CYS A 24 -1.25 53.15 -21.36
CA CYS A 24 -2.41 52.61 -22.08
C CYS A 24 -2.03 51.55 -23.16
N SER A 25 -0.96 50.80 -22.93
CA SER A 25 -0.53 49.65 -23.76
C SER A 25 -0.09 48.45 -22.91
N MET A 26 -0.35 48.46 -21.59
CA MET A 26 -0.06 47.32 -20.70
C MET A 26 -1.24 46.87 -19.81
N GLU A 27 -2.40 47.53 -19.89
CA GLU A 27 -3.68 47.02 -19.36
C GLU A 27 -4.77 47.14 -20.43
N GLN A 28 -5.75 46.22 -20.39
CA GLN A 28 -6.83 46.03 -21.38
C GLN A 28 -6.43 45.70 -22.83
N THR A 29 -6.06 44.43 -23.06
CA THR A 29 -6.78 43.62 -24.07
C THR A 29 -7.72 42.67 -23.35
N ALA A 30 -8.85 43.18 -22.88
CA ALA A 30 -9.84 42.40 -22.13
C ALA A 30 -11.27 42.86 -22.48
N ASN A 31 -12.06 41.96 -23.08
CA ASN A 31 -13.47 42.07 -23.47
C ASN A 31 -13.79 43.30 -24.37
N GLU A 32 -13.99 43.14 -25.68
CA GLU A 32 -15.24 42.62 -26.23
C GLU A 32 -15.06 41.92 -27.59
N ASP A 33 -14.78 40.61 -27.58
CA ASP A 33 -15.25 39.68 -28.62
C ASP A 33 -15.19 38.24 -28.09
N GLN A 34 -16.20 37.85 -27.30
CA GLN A 34 -16.26 36.55 -26.62
C GLN A 34 -17.54 35.79 -26.97
N LYS A 35 -17.70 35.48 -28.26
CA LYS A 35 -18.63 34.46 -28.73
C LYS A 35 -18.06 33.04 -28.51
N GLY A 36 -17.75 32.72 -27.26
CA GLY A 36 -17.44 31.39 -26.75
C GLY A 36 -16.51 30.53 -27.60
N GLU A 37 -15.21 30.84 -27.62
CA GLU A 37 -14.22 29.79 -27.90
C GLU A 37 -14.19 28.82 -26.71
N ILE A 38 -14.38 27.53 -27.00
CA ILE A 38 -14.17 26.46 -26.02
C ILE A 38 -12.67 26.25 -25.83
N ASN A 39 -12.19 26.33 -24.60
CA ASN A 39 -10.81 26.00 -24.26
C ASN A 39 -10.60 24.49 -24.39
N GLU A 40 -10.18 24.04 -25.58
CA GLU A 40 -9.71 22.68 -25.81
C GLU A 40 -8.51 22.35 -24.89
N PRO A 41 -8.45 21.15 -24.28
CA PRO A 41 -7.32 20.77 -23.43
C PRO A 41 -6.04 20.64 -24.26
N SER A 42 -5.09 21.56 -24.05
CA SER A 42 -3.88 21.63 -24.86
C SER A 42 -2.96 20.43 -24.64
N LYS A 43 -2.57 19.79 -25.75
CA LYS A 43 -1.56 18.72 -25.79
C LYS A 43 -0.25 19.19 -25.14
N ALA A 44 0.25 18.43 -24.16
CA ALA A 44 1.53 18.71 -23.51
C ALA A 44 2.72 18.50 -24.48
N THR A 45 3.37 19.60 -24.86
CA THR A 45 4.62 19.62 -25.63
C THR A 45 5.74 20.25 -24.82
N GLY A 46 6.25 19.52 -23.83
CA GLY A 46 7.42 19.87 -23.04
C GLY A 46 8.75 19.44 -23.70
N PRO A 47 9.86 19.50 -22.94
CA PRO A 47 11.22 19.32 -23.48
C PRO A 47 11.65 17.87 -23.77
N VAL A 48 10.79 16.88 -23.51
CA VAL A 48 10.97 15.49 -24.00
C VAL A 48 9.74 15.00 -24.75
N LYS A 49 9.95 14.01 -25.64
CA LYS A 49 8.90 13.11 -26.13
C LYS A 49 9.25 11.65 -25.89
N ILE A 50 8.22 10.80 -25.84
CA ILE A 50 8.38 9.34 -25.75
C ILE A 50 8.02 8.68 -27.09
N GLN A 51 8.90 7.79 -27.54
CA GLN A 51 8.57 6.79 -28.55
C GLN A 51 8.47 5.42 -27.90
N THR A 52 7.54 4.57 -28.33
CA THR A 52 7.46 3.18 -27.86
C THR A 52 7.25 2.18 -28.99
N PHE A 53 7.45 0.90 -28.67
CA PHE A 53 6.74 -0.23 -29.25
C PHE A 53 6.71 -1.42 -28.27
N GLN A 54 5.94 -2.47 -28.56
CA GLN A 54 6.00 -3.73 -27.83
C GLN A 54 6.68 -4.82 -28.66
N SER A 55 7.48 -5.66 -28.00
CA SER A 55 8.08 -6.86 -28.61
C SER A 55 7.48 -8.15 -28.03
N GLY A 56 7.50 -9.23 -28.81
CA GLY A 56 6.85 -10.50 -28.45
C GLY A 56 5.36 -10.54 -28.79
N ALA A 57 4.63 -11.48 -28.20
CA ALA A 57 3.19 -11.64 -28.39
C ALA A 57 2.37 -10.61 -27.57
N THR A 58 1.09 -10.47 -27.91
CA THR A 58 0.15 -9.64 -27.14
C THR A 58 -0.31 -10.31 -25.84
N VAL A 59 -0.50 -11.65 -25.87
CA VAL A 59 -0.87 -12.47 -24.71
C VAL A 59 0.28 -13.41 -24.37
N GLN A 60 0.99 -13.13 -23.27
CA GLN A 60 2.17 -13.88 -22.81
C GLN A 60 2.46 -13.54 -21.34
N ASN A 61 3.38 -14.25 -20.68
CA ASN A 61 3.68 -14.04 -19.25
C ASN A 61 4.59 -12.82 -18.95
N GLN A 62 5.16 -12.17 -19.96
CA GLN A 62 5.92 -10.93 -19.81
C GLN A 62 5.56 -9.91 -20.89
N ILE A 63 5.33 -8.64 -20.53
CA ILE A 63 5.36 -7.54 -21.50
C ILE A 63 6.83 -7.21 -21.77
N TYR A 64 7.25 -7.06 -23.03
CA TYR A 64 8.59 -6.60 -23.40
C TYR A 64 8.50 -5.21 -24.01
N GLU A 65 8.72 -4.21 -23.17
CA GLU A 65 8.58 -2.80 -23.50
C GLU A 65 9.85 -2.26 -24.12
N ARG A 66 9.65 -1.48 -25.18
CA ARG A 66 10.70 -0.79 -25.91
C ARG A 66 10.36 0.68 -25.83
N ILE A 67 11.07 1.42 -24.99
CA ILE A 67 10.79 2.82 -24.67
C ILE A 67 12.01 3.66 -25.07
N LYS A 68 11.79 4.80 -25.72
CA LYS A 68 12.85 5.74 -26.06
C LYS A 68 12.44 7.15 -25.67
N ILE A 69 13.24 7.77 -24.80
CA ILE A 69 13.12 9.19 -24.48
C ILE A 69 13.91 9.96 -25.54
N VAL A 70 13.32 11.00 -26.12
CA VAL A 70 13.99 11.94 -27.02
C VAL A 70 13.90 13.33 -26.42
N ASN A 71 15.05 13.99 -26.23
CA ASN A 71 15.09 15.40 -25.83
C ASN A 71 14.75 16.28 -27.04
N THR A 72 13.62 16.97 -26.98
CA THR A 72 13.10 17.85 -28.04
C THR A 72 13.55 19.30 -27.86
N SER A 73 14.19 19.63 -26.75
CA SER A 73 14.66 20.98 -26.44
C SER A 73 16.06 21.27 -26.99
N SER A 74 16.42 22.56 -27.01
CA SER A 74 17.76 23.07 -27.30
C SER A 74 18.74 22.94 -26.13
N SER A 75 18.31 22.39 -24.99
CA SER A 75 19.08 22.33 -23.74
C SER A 75 19.33 20.89 -23.30
N THR A 76 20.34 20.67 -22.47
CA THR A 76 20.61 19.36 -21.86
C THR A 76 19.66 19.10 -20.68
N ILE A 77 19.12 17.89 -20.58
CA ILE A 77 18.20 17.46 -19.51
C ILE A 77 18.89 16.43 -18.63
N ALA A 78 18.90 16.64 -17.31
CA ALA A 78 19.36 15.63 -16.35
C ALA A 78 18.33 14.49 -16.24
N LEU A 79 18.72 13.25 -16.52
CA LEU A 79 17.77 12.13 -16.60
C LEU A 79 17.11 11.83 -15.25
N SER A 80 17.77 12.12 -14.13
CA SER A 80 17.19 12.04 -12.78
C SER A 80 16.00 12.98 -12.53
N THR A 81 15.76 13.97 -13.41
CA THR A 81 14.56 14.83 -13.38
C THR A 81 13.39 14.25 -14.18
N VAL A 82 13.63 13.19 -14.97
CA VAL A 82 12.68 12.60 -15.89
C VAL A 82 11.97 11.40 -15.25
N LYS A 83 10.66 11.30 -15.45
CA LYS A 83 9.86 10.12 -15.14
C LYS A 83 9.01 9.71 -16.34
N ILE A 84 8.74 8.43 -16.50
CA ILE A 84 7.88 7.86 -17.54
C ILE A 84 6.78 7.04 -16.87
N ARG A 85 5.55 7.05 -17.37
CA ARG A 85 4.47 6.17 -16.89
C ARG A 85 3.87 5.31 -18.00
N TYR A 86 3.87 3.99 -17.79
CA TYR A 86 3.13 3.01 -18.57
C TYR A 86 1.92 2.54 -17.76
N TYR A 87 0.72 2.72 -18.31
CA TYR A 87 -0.59 2.51 -17.69
C TYR A 87 -1.19 1.16 -18.14
N PHE A 88 -1.63 0.36 -17.16
CA PHE A 88 -2.01 -1.04 -17.37
C PHE A 88 -3.12 -1.53 -16.43
N THR A 89 -3.68 -2.70 -16.75
CA THR A 89 -4.66 -3.40 -15.90
C THR A 89 -4.00 -4.54 -15.09
N TYR A 90 -4.42 -4.73 -13.85
CA TYR A 90 -3.90 -5.74 -12.91
C TYR A 90 -4.23 -7.17 -13.35
N GLN A 91 -5.29 -7.36 -14.15
CA GLN A 91 -5.67 -8.64 -14.78
C GLN A 91 -5.61 -9.85 -13.80
N GLY A 92 -6.14 -9.66 -12.59
CA GLY A 92 -6.23 -10.68 -11.55
C GLY A 92 -5.00 -10.82 -10.64
N SER A 93 -3.95 -10.02 -10.80
CA SER A 93 -2.74 -10.07 -9.95
C SER A 93 -2.45 -8.71 -9.33
N THR A 94 -2.16 -8.66 -8.03
CA THR A 94 -1.83 -7.42 -7.31
C THR A 94 -0.33 -7.09 -7.28
N SER A 95 0.52 -7.99 -7.78
CA SER A 95 1.98 -7.92 -7.65
C SER A 95 2.68 -8.13 -8.99
N TYR A 96 3.43 -7.10 -9.41
CA TYR A 96 4.18 -7.06 -10.66
C TYR A 96 5.67 -6.82 -10.39
N ASN A 97 6.50 -7.33 -11.28
CA ASN A 97 7.96 -7.28 -11.25
C ASN A 97 8.47 -6.55 -12.49
N PHE A 98 9.69 -6.01 -12.38
CA PHE A 98 10.36 -5.27 -13.45
C PHE A 98 11.80 -5.75 -13.62
N ALA A 99 12.28 -5.71 -14.87
CA ALA A 99 13.70 -5.68 -15.18
C ALA A 99 13.95 -4.70 -16.33
N CYS A 100 15.02 -3.91 -16.24
CA CYS A 100 15.63 -3.30 -17.42
C CYS A 100 16.66 -4.30 -17.97
N ASP A 101 16.39 -4.89 -19.13
CA ASP A 101 17.32 -5.82 -19.77
C ASP A 101 18.50 -5.06 -20.40
N TYR A 102 18.23 -3.90 -21.00
CA TYR A 102 19.25 -3.05 -21.62
C TYR A 102 18.88 -1.57 -21.60
N SER A 103 19.86 -0.73 -21.27
CA SER A 103 19.86 0.70 -21.57
C SER A 103 21.31 1.21 -21.65
N PRO A 104 21.68 2.13 -22.58
CA PRO A 104 23.05 2.61 -22.72
C PRO A 104 23.50 3.51 -21.56
N ILE A 105 22.58 3.98 -20.71
CA ILE A 105 22.88 4.62 -19.42
C ILE A 105 23.14 3.62 -18.28
N GLY A 106 23.16 2.32 -18.59
CA GLY A 106 23.32 1.21 -17.65
C GLY A 106 21.98 0.81 -17.01
N SER A 107 21.59 -0.46 -17.16
CA SER A 107 20.28 -0.96 -16.68
C SER A 107 20.03 -0.75 -15.19
N GLY A 108 21.08 -0.81 -14.35
CA GLY A 108 20.97 -0.54 -12.90
C GLY A 108 20.66 0.92 -12.53
N ASN A 109 20.79 1.85 -13.48
CA ASN A 109 20.36 3.24 -13.33
C ASN A 109 18.89 3.47 -13.71
N VAL A 110 18.21 2.47 -14.27
CA VAL A 110 16.78 2.50 -14.62
C VAL A 110 15.98 1.82 -13.51
N GLN A 111 15.18 2.60 -12.79
CA GLN A 111 14.41 2.16 -11.63
C GLN A 111 12.91 2.18 -11.94
N SER A 112 12.13 1.31 -11.30
CA SER A 112 10.70 1.15 -11.56
C SER A 112 9.92 0.95 -10.26
N VAL A 113 8.78 1.60 -10.13
CA VAL A 113 7.78 1.33 -9.09
C VAL A 113 6.41 1.13 -9.72
N PHE A 114 5.54 0.32 -9.10
CA PHE A 114 4.16 0.11 -9.55
C PHE A 114 3.21 0.84 -8.60
N VAL A 115 2.31 1.65 -9.15
CA VAL A 115 1.42 2.55 -8.40
C VAL A 115 -0.02 2.35 -8.87
N ALA A 116 -0.92 2.08 -7.93
CA ALA A 116 -2.36 2.02 -8.22
C ALA A 116 -2.89 3.39 -8.63
N MET A 117 -3.75 3.46 -9.65
CA MET A 117 -4.40 4.70 -10.05
C MET A 117 -5.55 5.07 -9.12
N SER A 118 -5.87 6.36 -9.04
CA SER A 118 -7.17 6.82 -8.59
C SER A 118 -7.53 8.14 -9.29
N PRO A 119 -8.73 8.25 -9.91
CA PRO A 119 -9.69 7.16 -10.11
C PRO A 119 -9.10 6.02 -10.98
N ILE A 120 -9.70 4.84 -10.88
CA ILE A 120 -9.36 3.68 -11.71
C ILE A 120 -10.13 3.76 -13.03
N TYR A 121 -9.47 3.41 -14.13
CA TYR A 121 -10.07 3.32 -15.46
C TYR A 121 -10.05 1.89 -16.00
N THR A 122 -10.97 1.56 -16.90
CA THR A 122 -11.18 0.20 -17.41
C THR A 122 -10.00 -0.39 -18.20
N ASP A 123 -9.11 0.46 -18.71
CA ASP A 123 -7.85 0.10 -19.37
C ASP A 123 -6.60 0.57 -18.58
N ALA A 124 -6.79 1.18 -17.40
CA ALA A 124 -5.71 1.65 -16.54
C ALA A 124 -6.11 1.62 -15.05
N GLU A 125 -5.75 0.52 -14.36
CA GLU A 125 -5.92 0.33 -12.92
C GLU A 125 -4.66 0.71 -12.14
N ALA A 126 -3.51 0.68 -12.81
CA ALA A 126 -2.21 1.02 -12.26
C ALA A 126 -1.32 1.66 -13.34
N TYR A 127 -0.22 2.29 -12.89
CA TYR A 127 0.91 2.59 -13.75
C TYR A 127 2.23 2.07 -13.16
N GLN A 128 3.13 1.71 -14.06
CA GLN A 128 4.54 1.58 -13.77
C GLN A 128 5.17 2.96 -13.95
N GLU A 129 5.85 3.48 -12.92
CA GLU A 129 6.65 4.71 -13.03
C GLU A 129 8.13 4.34 -13.15
N ILE A 130 8.71 4.58 -14.34
CA ILE A 130 10.14 4.46 -14.58
C ILE A 130 10.81 5.79 -14.23
N SER A 131 11.93 5.70 -13.52
CA SER A 131 12.75 6.84 -13.08
C SER A 131 14.25 6.49 -13.16
N PHE A 132 15.11 7.50 -13.03
CA PHE A 132 16.55 7.35 -13.30
C PHE A 132 17.41 7.78 -12.11
N ALA A 133 18.41 6.97 -11.79
CA ALA A 133 19.42 7.34 -10.81
C ALA A 133 20.21 8.58 -11.26
N SER A 134 20.82 9.33 -10.33
CA SER A 134 21.73 10.43 -10.66
C SER A 134 22.90 9.99 -11.57
N ALA A 135 23.35 8.75 -11.42
CA ALA A 135 24.37 8.12 -12.26
C ALA A 135 23.92 7.79 -13.70
N ALA A 136 22.64 7.95 -14.05
CA ALA A 136 22.17 7.93 -15.45
C ALA A 136 22.71 9.13 -16.26
N GLY A 137 23.10 10.22 -15.58
CA GLY A 137 23.67 11.40 -16.20
C GLY A 137 22.64 12.24 -16.99
N ASN A 138 23.06 12.70 -18.16
CA ASN A 138 22.42 13.79 -18.89
C ASN A 138 22.07 13.39 -20.33
N LEU A 139 20.87 13.75 -20.78
CA LEU A 139 20.41 13.63 -22.16
C LEU A 139 20.62 14.97 -22.88
N ALA A 140 21.60 15.03 -23.79
CA ALA A 140 21.90 16.23 -24.56
C ALA A 140 20.74 16.67 -25.47
N ALA A 141 20.74 17.94 -25.89
CA ALA A 141 19.77 18.49 -26.83
C ALA A 141 19.68 17.63 -28.11
N GLY A 142 18.46 17.28 -28.54
CA GLY A 142 18.21 16.42 -29.71
C GLY A 142 18.59 14.94 -29.55
N ALA A 143 19.22 14.54 -28.44
CA ALA A 143 19.65 13.15 -28.22
C ALA A 143 18.51 12.26 -27.72
N SER A 144 18.71 10.95 -27.80
CA SER A 144 17.75 9.95 -27.30
C SER A 144 18.40 8.83 -26.51
N VAL A 145 17.72 8.33 -25.48
CA VAL A 145 18.11 7.14 -24.71
C VAL A 145 17.04 6.05 -24.86
N GLU A 146 17.50 4.82 -25.11
CA GLU A 146 16.66 3.61 -25.18
C GLU A 146 16.58 2.90 -23.82
N ILE A 147 15.42 2.32 -23.53
CA ILE A 147 15.15 1.41 -22.42
C ILE A 147 14.46 0.18 -23.00
N GLN A 148 15.10 -0.98 -22.85
CA GLN A 148 14.52 -2.28 -23.13
C GLN A 148 14.16 -2.91 -21.78
N ALA A 149 12.88 -3.16 -21.55
CA ALA A 149 12.36 -3.56 -20.25
C ALA A 149 11.39 -4.73 -20.33
N ARG A 150 11.21 -5.41 -19.20
CA ARG A 150 10.19 -6.44 -19.00
C ARG A 150 9.36 -6.17 -17.76
N ILE A 151 8.06 -6.42 -17.90
CA ILE A 151 7.09 -6.45 -16.81
C ILE A 151 6.46 -7.85 -16.75
N TRP A 152 6.38 -8.46 -15.57
CA TRP A 152 5.67 -9.74 -15.37
C TRP A 152 5.01 -9.84 -13.99
N LYS A 153 3.88 -10.53 -13.91
CA LYS A 153 3.20 -10.84 -12.64
C LYS A 153 4.05 -11.78 -11.78
N SER A 154 3.99 -11.64 -10.45
CA SER A 154 4.75 -12.53 -9.54
C SER A 154 4.34 -14.01 -9.62
N ASP A 155 3.11 -14.28 -10.09
CA ASP A 155 2.59 -15.63 -10.34
C ASP A 155 2.97 -16.22 -11.72
N TRP A 156 3.67 -15.44 -12.57
CA TRP A 156 3.99 -15.77 -13.97
C TRP A 156 2.78 -16.13 -14.87
N SER A 157 1.55 -15.80 -14.44
CA SER A 157 0.35 -15.94 -15.28
C SER A 157 0.39 -14.96 -16.46
N THR A 158 -0.41 -15.24 -17.48
CA THR A 158 -0.43 -14.42 -18.69
C THR A 158 -0.99 -13.03 -18.45
N ILE A 159 -0.47 -12.08 -19.22
CA ILE A 159 -0.92 -10.71 -19.33
C ILE A 159 -1.39 -10.54 -20.78
N ASP A 160 -2.62 -10.07 -20.96
CA ASP A 160 -3.14 -9.63 -22.26
C ASP A 160 -2.86 -8.14 -22.39
N SER A 161 -1.79 -7.83 -23.13
CA SER A 161 -1.30 -6.46 -23.30
C SER A 161 -2.34 -5.56 -23.96
N THR A 162 -3.27 -6.11 -24.76
CA THR A 162 -4.30 -5.30 -25.45
C THR A 162 -5.30 -4.62 -24.52
N LYS A 163 -5.32 -5.01 -23.24
CA LYS A 163 -6.14 -4.42 -22.16
C LYS A 163 -5.43 -3.31 -21.38
N ASN A 164 -4.24 -2.88 -21.80
CA ASN A 164 -3.49 -1.82 -21.17
C ASN A 164 -3.62 -0.52 -21.98
N TYR A 165 -3.97 0.60 -21.35
CA TYR A 165 -4.06 1.91 -21.98
C TYR A 165 -2.79 2.24 -22.77
N SER A 166 -1.61 1.95 -22.20
CA SER A 166 -0.32 2.25 -22.83
C SER A 166 0.11 1.30 -23.97
N TYR A 167 -0.61 0.21 -24.24
CA TYR A 167 -0.22 -0.77 -25.26
C TYR A 167 -0.12 -0.17 -26.65
N ASN A 168 1.07 -0.30 -27.26
CA ASN A 168 1.35 0.16 -28.61
C ASN A 168 1.49 -1.05 -29.56
N PRO A 169 0.59 -1.22 -30.55
CA PRO A 169 0.64 -2.33 -31.51
C PRO A 169 1.71 -2.19 -32.61
N SER A 170 2.51 -1.13 -32.58
CA SER A 170 3.59 -0.91 -33.55
C SER A 170 4.72 -1.93 -33.39
N THR A 171 5.45 -2.18 -34.48
CA THR A 171 6.59 -3.12 -34.51
C THR A 171 7.96 -2.42 -34.44
N SER A 172 7.97 -1.09 -34.35
CA SER A 172 9.16 -0.25 -34.24
C SER A 172 8.80 1.09 -33.57
N TYR A 173 9.82 1.83 -33.12
CA TYR A 173 9.64 3.09 -32.39
C TYR A 173 8.81 4.12 -33.15
N VAL A 174 7.61 4.39 -32.65
CA VAL A 174 6.75 5.51 -33.05
C VAL A 174 6.52 6.44 -31.86
N ASP A 175 6.32 7.73 -32.11
CA ASP A 175 5.85 8.69 -31.10
C ASP A 175 4.52 8.18 -30.51
N TRP A 176 4.46 8.01 -29.19
CA TRP A 176 3.33 7.36 -28.54
C TRP A 176 2.84 8.17 -27.34
N GLU A 177 1.61 8.69 -27.44
CA GLU A 177 1.06 9.63 -26.46
C GLU A 177 0.38 8.93 -25.28
N LYS A 178 0.02 7.65 -25.41
CA LYS A 178 -0.52 6.86 -24.30
C LYS A 178 0.54 6.36 -23.30
N VAL A 179 1.79 6.78 -23.43
CA VAL A 179 2.84 6.64 -22.40
C VAL A 179 3.33 8.05 -22.09
N THR A 180 3.07 8.52 -20.86
CA THR A 180 3.37 9.89 -20.46
C THR A 180 4.80 10.04 -19.96
N ALA A 181 5.38 11.23 -20.10
CA ALA A 181 6.61 11.59 -19.41
C ALA A 181 6.53 12.95 -18.73
N TYR A 182 7.29 13.08 -17.63
CA TYR A 182 7.32 14.24 -16.75
C TYR A 182 8.77 14.70 -16.61
N VAL A 183 8.98 16.01 -16.49
CA VAL A 183 10.27 16.62 -16.20
C VAL A 183 10.11 17.54 -14.99
N ASN A 184 10.90 17.33 -13.95
CA ASN A 184 10.73 17.97 -12.63
C ASN A 184 9.31 17.81 -12.04
N GLY A 185 8.64 16.70 -12.35
CA GLY A 185 7.27 16.39 -11.89
C GLY A 185 6.15 17.01 -12.73
N THR A 186 6.44 17.94 -13.64
CA THR A 186 5.44 18.50 -14.57
C THR A 186 5.29 17.62 -15.81
N LEU A 187 4.05 17.37 -16.25
CA LEU A 187 3.75 16.61 -17.48
C LEU A 187 4.39 17.29 -18.70
N SER A 188 5.24 16.56 -19.40
CA SER A 188 5.99 17.01 -20.59
C SER A 188 5.52 16.36 -21.87
N TRP A 189 4.93 15.16 -21.81
CA TRP A 189 4.53 14.40 -22.98
C TRP A 189 3.39 13.45 -22.66
N GLY A 190 2.51 13.24 -23.64
CA GLY A 190 1.45 12.24 -23.61
C GLY A 190 0.17 12.70 -22.93
N ILE A 191 -0.73 11.74 -22.73
CA ILE A 191 -2.08 11.91 -22.20
C ILE A 191 -2.25 10.92 -21.03
N GLU A 192 -2.65 11.39 -19.86
CA GLU A 192 -2.96 10.51 -18.72
C GLU A 192 -4.34 9.85 -18.94
N PRO A 193 -4.54 8.56 -18.56
CA PRO A 193 -5.83 7.89 -18.71
C PRO A 193 -6.99 8.70 -18.10
N GLY A 194 -8.14 8.69 -18.78
CA GLY A 194 -9.31 9.49 -18.39
C GLY A 194 -9.23 10.99 -18.67
N SER A 195 -8.08 11.52 -19.08
CA SER A 195 -8.01 12.86 -19.67
C SER A 195 -8.77 12.83 -21.00
N SER A 196 -9.81 13.64 -21.14
CA SER A 196 -10.68 13.64 -22.32
C SER A 196 -9.99 14.24 -23.53
N SER A 197 -9.39 13.40 -24.38
CA SER A 197 -8.87 13.79 -25.68
C SER A 197 -10.01 14.07 -26.66
N SER A 198 -10.33 15.33 -26.90
CA SER A 198 -11.30 15.80 -27.91
C SER A 198 -10.77 15.57 -29.33
N SER A 199 -11.00 14.36 -29.86
CA SER A 199 -10.63 13.99 -31.23
C SER A 199 -11.60 14.57 -32.26
N SER A 200 -11.38 15.84 -32.63
CA SER A 200 -12.16 16.55 -33.66
C SER A 200 -12.03 15.91 -35.06
N SER A 201 -12.91 14.96 -35.36
CA SER A 201 -13.12 14.43 -36.71
C SER A 201 -14.00 15.39 -37.53
N VAL A 202 -13.36 16.28 -38.29
CA VAL A 202 -14.06 17.20 -39.19
C VAL A 202 -14.70 16.42 -40.34
N LEU A 203 -16.00 16.13 -40.21
CA LEU A 203 -16.74 15.25 -41.10
C LEU A 203 -17.27 16.04 -42.32
N SER A 204 -16.44 16.13 -43.36
CA SER A 204 -16.79 16.80 -44.63
C SER A 204 -17.96 16.10 -45.33
N SER A 205 -19.13 16.73 -45.32
CA SER A 205 -20.35 16.22 -45.96
C SER A 205 -20.32 16.38 -47.48
N VAL A 206 -20.50 15.28 -48.22
CA VAL A 206 -20.90 15.29 -49.64
C VAL A 206 -22.21 14.51 -49.77
N SER A 207 -23.21 15.13 -50.41
CA SER A 207 -24.57 14.60 -50.52
C SER A 207 -24.77 13.80 -51.81
N SER A 208 -25.49 12.67 -51.74
CA SER A 208 -26.10 12.03 -52.91
C SER A 208 -27.48 11.45 -52.59
N THR A 209 -28.49 11.99 -53.26
CA THR A 209 -29.92 11.67 -53.21
C THR A 209 -30.30 10.28 -53.73
N GLY A 210 -31.43 9.73 -53.27
CA GLY A 210 -32.14 8.59 -53.90
C GLY A 210 -32.39 7.42 -52.93
N SER A 211 -33.55 7.19 -52.29
CA SER A 211 -34.98 7.18 -52.67
C SER A 211 -35.55 5.78 -52.96
N ILE A 212 -36.33 5.27 -51.99
CA ILE A 212 -37.55 4.44 -52.15
C ILE A 212 -37.46 3.10 -52.90
N ALA A 213 -37.70 1.98 -52.19
CA ALA A 213 -38.71 0.97 -52.58
C ALA A 213 -38.96 -0.07 -51.46
N SER A 214 -40.19 -0.60 -51.40
CA SER A 214 -40.62 -1.67 -50.48
C SER A 214 -41.49 -2.69 -51.20
N SER A 215 -41.31 -4.00 -50.97
CA SER A 215 -42.35 -5.00 -51.28
C SER A 215 -42.16 -6.32 -50.51
N SER A 216 -43.28 -7.01 -50.29
CA SER A 216 -43.40 -8.13 -49.36
C SER A 216 -43.26 -9.51 -50.03
N SER A 217 -42.66 -10.45 -49.29
CA SER A 217 -43.03 -11.88 -49.15
C SER A 217 -43.62 -12.66 -50.35
N ARG A 218 -42.97 -13.79 -50.70
CA ARG A 218 -43.64 -15.04 -51.11
C ARG A 218 -42.78 -16.26 -50.76
N SER A 219 -43.41 -17.42 -50.60
CA SER A 219 -42.84 -18.61 -49.93
C SER A 219 -42.81 -19.85 -50.84
N SER A 220 -42.35 -20.98 -50.28
CA SER A 220 -42.54 -22.38 -50.75
C SER A 220 -41.51 -22.92 -51.79
N VAL A 221 -41.15 -24.22 -51.85
CA VAL A 221 -41.40 -25.38 -50.94
C VAL A 221 -40.46 -26.57 -51.23
N SER A 222 -40.02 -27.29 -50.18
CA SER A 222 -39.51 -28.71 -50.11
C SER A 222 -38.43 -29.19 -51.12
N SER A 223 -37.82 -30.38 -51.05
CA SER A 223 -37.89 -31.57 -50.17
C SER A 223 -36.45 -32.16 -50.02
N SER A 224 -36.09 -33.26 -49.33
CA SER A 224 -36.73 -34.38 -48.59
C SER A 224 -35.70 -34.90 -47.54
N ILE A 225 -35.78 -36.02 -46.79
CA ILE A 225 -36.70 -37.18 -46.74
C ILE A 225 -36.96 -37.60 -45.27
N SER A 226 -36.78 -38.87 -44.86
CA SER A 226 -37.38 -39.44 -43.62
C SER A 226 -36.49 -40.42 -42.84
N SER A 227 -36.83 -40.56 -41.54
CA SER A 227 -36.80 -41.79 -40.71
C SER A 227 -35.48 -42.42 -40.21
N ALA A 228 -35.25 -42.32 -38.89
CA ALA A 228 -35.21 -43.48 -37.96
C ALA A 228 -35.28 -43.00 -36.48
N ARG A 229 -35.61 -43.89 -35.53
CA ARG A 229 -35.74 -43.54 -34.09
C ARG A 229 -35.14 -44.61 -33.17
N SER A 230 -34.41 -44.13 -32.15
CA SER A 230 -34.03 -44.81 -30.89
C SER A 230 -33.26 -46.14 -30.94
N SER A 231 -32.02 -46.07 -30.45
CA SER A 231 -31.50 -47.04 -29.48
C SER A 231 -30.52 -46.34 -28.51
N SER A 232 -30.44 -46.79 -27.27
CA SER A 232 -29.70 -46.14 -26.18
C SER A 232 -28.55 -47.00 -25.70
N VAL A 233 -27.33 -46.46 -25.71
CA VAL A 233 -26.17 -47.02 -25.01
C VAL A 233 -25.42 -45.89 -24.34
N SER A 234 -25.04 -46.08 -23.07
CA SER A 234 -24.12 -45.19 -22.35
C SER A 234 -22.72 -45.81 -22.40
N SER A 235 -21.73 -45.08 -22.86
CA SER A 235 -20.32 -45.51 -22.83
C SER A 235 -19.39 -44.32 -22.67
N THR A 236 -18.84 -44.24 -21.46
CA THR A 236 -17.67 -43.50 -21.01
C THR A 236 -16.58 -43.30 -22.07
N LEU A 237 -15.98 -42.11 -22.12
CA LEU A 237 -14.67 -41.88 -22.72
C LEU A 237 -13.85 -40.93 -21.84
N SER A 238 -12.63 -41.35 -21.51
CA SER A 238 -11.86 -40.82 -20.38
C SER A 238 -11.34 -39.40 -20.60
N SER A 239 -11.47 -38.55 -19.56
CA SER A 239 -10.58 -37.40 -19.40
C SER A 239 -9.21 -37.89 -18.94
N THR A 240 -8.18 -37.75 -19.79
CA THR A 240 -6.79 -38.03 -19.42
C THR A 240 -6.24 -36.88 -18.55
N SER A 241 -6.73 -36.80 -17.31
CA SER A 241 -6.21 -35.88 -16.31
C SER A 241 -4.78 -36.25 -15.95
N SER A 242 -3.81 -35.37 -16.24
CA SER A 242 -2.43 -35.52 -15.79
C SER A 242 -2.31 -35.18 -14.30
N THR A 243 -2.77 -36.09 -13.44
CA THR A 243 -2.65 -35.97 -11.98
C THR A 243 -1.18 -36.06 -11.55
N THR A 244 -0.60 -34.94 -11.14
CA THR A 244 0.66 -34.92 -10.39
C THR A 244 0.45 -35.66 -9.07
N SER A 245 0.95 -36.89 -8.97
CA SER A 245 0.69 -37.76 -7.80
C SER A 245 1.48 -37.29 -6.59
N VAL A 246 0.84 -36.47 -5.75
CA VAL A 246 1.35 -36.08 -4.43
C VAL A 246 1.59 -37.33 -3.58
N GLN A 247 2.85 -37.53 -3.17
CA GLN A 247 3.26 -38.66 -2.33
C GLN A 247 3.15 -38.29 -0.85
N TYR A 248 2.33 -39.02 -0.10
CA TYR A 248 2.13 -38.80 1.33
C TYR A 248 3.03 -39.71 2.17
N GLN A 249 3.79 -39.12 3.09
CA GLN A 249 4.65 -39.85 4.03
C GLN A 249 3.84 -40.33 5.25
N ASN A 250 3.91 -41.62 5.59
CA ASN A 250 3.24 -42.13 6.79
C ASN A 250 3.85 -41.55 8.07
N ILE A 251 2.99 -41.08 8.98
CA ILE A 251 3.36 -40.63 10.34
C ILE A 251 2.65 -41.45 11.41
N SER A 252 3.37 -41.74 12.50
CA SER A 252 2.83 -42.33 13.71
C SER A 252 2.43 -41.23 14.69
N LEU A 253 1.29 -41.41 15.37
CA LEU A 253 0.80 -40.52 16.41
C LEU A 253 1.27 -40.97 17.81
N PRO A 254 1.57 -40.03 18.74
CA PRO A 254 1.56 -38.57 18.53
C PRO A 254 2.72 -38.09 17.66
N PHE A 255 2.47 -37.05 16.86
CA PHE A 255 3.42 -36.46 15.93
C PHE A 255 3.54 -34.95 16.18
N SER A 256 4.72 -34.37 15.98
CA SER A 256 4.88 -32.93 15.88
C SER A 256 5.97 -32.56 14.88
N PHE A 257 5.88 -31.36 14.31
CA PHE A 257 6.87 -30.83 13.38
C PHE A 257 7.00 -29.31 13.52
N ASP A 258 8.22 -28.86 13.78
CA ASP A 258 8.68 -27.47 13.71
C ASP A 258 9.49 -27.26 12.43
N GLY A 259 9.15 -26.26 11.62
CA GLY A 259 9.99 -25.80 10.52
C GLY A 259 9.26 -25.28 9.29
N ALA A 260 10.01 -24.59 8.42
CA ALA A 260 9.49 -24.14 7.13
C ALA A 260 9.42 -25.28 6.11
N GLY A 261 8.58 -25.10 5.10
CA GLY A 261 8.47 -25.98 3.94
C GLY A 261 7.08 -26.58 3.76
N ASP A 262 6.87 -27.13 2.57
CA ASP A 262 5.67 -27.81 2.11
C ASP A 262 5.81 -29.33 2.36
N LYS A 263 4.82 -29.98 2.98
CA LYS A 263 4.86 -31.37 3.48
C LYS A 263 3.52 -32.07 3.33
N TYR A 264 3.56 -33.34 2.97
CA TYR A 264 2.38 -34.19 2.81
C TYR A 264 2.54 -35.45 3.67
N TRP A 265 1.68 -35.60 4.68
CA TRP A 265 1.69 -36.74 5.62
C TRP A 265 0.38 -37.50 5.61
N GLN A 266 0.41 -38.80 5.92
CA GLN A 266 -0.79 -39.60 6.14
C GLN A 266 -0.73 -40.41 7.43
N THR A 267 -1.87 -40.59 8.09
CA THR A 267 -1.98 -41.51 9.24
C THR A 267 -3.33 -42.21 9.29
N SER A 268 -3.33 -43.46 9.73
CA SER A 268 -4.53 -44.26 10.04
C SER A 268 -4.78 -44.34 11.56
N GLY A 269 -4.02 -43.59 12.36
CA GLY A 269 -4.24 -43.45 13.80
C GLY A 269 -5.47 -42.60 14.15
N THR A 270 -6.03 -42.84 15.33
CA THR A 270 -7.09 -41.99 15.89
C THR A 270 -6.48 -40.70 16.42
N ILE A 271 -6.78 -39.57 15.79
CA ILE A 271 -6.36 -38.25 16.26
C ILE A 271 -7.28 -37.80 17.41
N ASN A 272 -6.69 -37.37 18.52
CA ASN A 272 -7.36 -36.81 19.70
C ASN A 272 -7.55 -35.29 19.60
N TYR A 273 -6.50 -34.59 19.16
CA TYR A 273 -6.53 -33.18 18.81
C TYR A 273 -5.39 -32.84 17.84
N ILE A 274 -5.53 -31.70 17.18
CA ILE A 274 -4.48 -31.04 16.40
C ILE A 274 -4.34 -29.62 16.91
N ASN A 275 -3.12 -29.12 16.99
CA ASN A 275 -2.85 -27.73 17.29
C ASN A 275 -1.72 -27.25 16.38
N SER A 276 -1.75 -25.98 15.98
CA SER A 276 -0.78 -25.43 15.03
C SER A 276 -0.67 -23.92 15.15
N TRP A 277 0.44 -23.36 14.66
CA TRP A 277 0.64 -21.92 14.56
C TRP A 277 1.67 -21.55 13.49
N ASN A 278 1.56 -20.31 12.99
CA ASN A 278 2.43 -19.72 11.97
C ASN A 278 2.49 -20.53 10.66
N LEU A 279 1.39 -21.17 10.26
CA LEU A 279 1.25 -21.95 9.03
C LEU A 279 0.54 -21.15 7.92
N ASP A 280 0.97 -21.38 6.69
CA ASP A 280 0.32 -20.92 5.46
C ASP A 280 -0.77 -21.90 5.02
N ILE A 281 -0.54 -23.21 5.18
CA ILE A 281 -1.53 -24.26 4.96
C ILE A 281 -1.43 -25.30 6.09
N LEU A 282 -2.59 -25.76 6.57
CA LEU A 282 -2.73 -27.04 7.25
C LEU A 282 -4.11 -27.59 6.89
N ASP A 283 -4.16 -28.43 5.86
CA ASP A 283 -5.41 -29.02 5.38
C ASP A 283 -5.43 -30.50 5.75
N ILE A 284 -6.57 -31.00 6.23
CA ILE A 284 -6.82 -32.43 6.40
C ILE A 284 -7.98 -32.87 5.53
N ASN A 285 -7.74 -33.87 4.68
CA ASN A 285 -8.73 -34.44 3.75
C ASN A 285 -9.39 -33.38 2.84
N GLY A 286 -8.70 -32.24 2.60
CA GLY A 286 -9.19 -31.08 1.84
C GLY A 286 -9.89 -29.99 2.67
N VAL A 287 -9.90 -30.08 4.00
CA VAL A 287 -10.48 -29.08 4.91
C VAL A 287 -9.36 -28.35 5.66
N ASN A 288 -9.31 -27.02 5.50
CA ASN A 288 -8.30 -26.19 6.18
C ASN A 288 -8.59 -26.05 7.68
N ILE A 289 -7.57 -26.28 8.50
CA ILE A 289 -7.60 -26.27 9.96
C ILE A 289 -6.40 -25.52 10.57
N LYS A 290 -5.79 -24.59 9.82
CA LYS A 290 -4.52 -23.98 10.18
C LYS A 290 -4.62 -22.98 11.33
N ASN A 291 -3.56 -22.93 12.14
CA ASN A 291 -3.36 -21.96 13.22
C ASN A 291 -4.44 -22.00 14.32
N GLN A 292 -5.00 -23.19 14.55
CA GLN A 292 -6.09 -23.43 15.51
C GLN A 292 -5.85 -24.73 16.29
N TYR A 293 -6.47 -24.82 17.47
CA TYR A 293 -6.66 -26.06 18.22
C TYR A 293 -7.98 -26.72 17.79
N ILE A 294 -7.93 -27.92 17.22
CA ILE A 294 -9.07 -28.69 16.73
C ILE A 294 -9.18 -30.00 17.51
N SER A 295 -10.32 -30.24 18.14
CA SER A 295 -10.60 -31.50 18.84
C SER A 295 -11.02 -32.61 17.87
N SER A 296 -10.86 -33.88 18.26
CA SER A 296 -11.24 -35.05 17.46
C SER A 296 -12.67 -35.03 16.92
N GLY A 297 -13.63 -34.51 17.70
CA GLY A 297 -15.04 -34.37 17.30
C GLY A 297 -15.31 -33.28 16.24
N SER A 298 -14.28 -32.52 15.86
CA SER A 298 -14.35 -31.42 14.88
C SER A 298 -13.51 -31.70 13.62
N LEU A 299 -12.84 -32.86 13.54
CA LEU A 299 -12.08 -33.27 12.34
C LEU A 299 -13.02 -33.83 11.26
N PRO A 300 -12.69 -33.63 9.96
CA PRO A 300 -13.42 -34.28 8.87
C PRO A 300 -13.23 -35.81 8.92
N PRO A 301 -14.19 -36.62 8.41
CA PRO A 301 -14.04 -38.07 8.40
C PRO A 301 -12.83 -38.55 7.60
N THR A 302 -12.27 -39.70 7.96
CA THR A 302 -11.16 -40.33 7.24
C THR A 302 -11.55 -40.70 5.81
N GLN A 303 -10.65 -40.45 4.86
CA GLN A 303 -10.81 -40.87 3.47
C GLN A 303 -10.01 -42.15 3.27
N ASN A 304 -10.65 -43.21 2.77
CA ASN A 304 -10.04 -44.54 2.57
C ASN A 304 -9.34 -45.13 3.82
N GLY A 305 -9.75 -44.73 5.03
CA GLY A 305 -9.14 -45.16 6.30
C GLY A 305 -7.96 -44.30 6.78
N TYR A 306 -7.66 -43.18 6.12
CA TYR A 306 -6.56 -42.27 6.48
C TYR A 306 -7.04 -40.83 6.70
N TYR A 307 -6.25 -40.09 7.48
CA TYR A 307 -6.15 -38.64 7.42
C TYR A 307 -4.97 -38.27 6.54
N TYR A 308 -5.22 -37.57 5.44
CA TYR A 308 -4.24 -36.96 4.55
C TYR A 308 -4.03 -35.51 4.98
N ILE A 309 -2.81 -35.15 5.33
CA ILE A 309 -2.41 -33.86 5.91
C ILE A 309 -1.51 -33.13 4.93
N HIS A 310 -1.89 -31.93 4.50
CA HIS A 310 -1.02 -31.01 3.78
C HIS A 310 -0.61 -29.89 4.74
N TYR A 311 0.66 -29.85 5.10
CA TYR A 311 1.26 -28.81 5.94
C TYR A 311 2.12 -27.89 5.07
N LYS A 312 2.06 -26.59 5.32
CA LYS A 312 2.97 -25.61 4.71
C LYS A 312 3.34 -24.52 5.72
N GLY A 313 4.56 -24.61 6.23
CA GLY A 313 5.17 -23.58 7.08
C GLY A 313 6.00 -22.59 6.25
N LEU A 314 5.92 -21.29 6.56
CA LEU A 314 6.79 -20.27 5.95
C LEU A 314 7.95 -19.85 6.85
N TYR A 315 7.94 -20.28 8.12
CA TYR A 315 8.90 -19.85 9.14
C TYR A 315 9.59 -21.05 9.77
N SER A 316 10.82 -20.90 10.26
CA SER A 316 11.53 -21.97 10.98
C SER A 316 10.86 -22.38 12.31
N TYR A 317 9.89 -21.59 12.77
CA TYR A 317 9.05 -21.79 13.96
C TYR A 317 7.55 -21.97 13.61
N SER A 318 7.24 -22.23 12.33
CA SER A 318 5.96 -22.81 11.92
C SER A 318 5.79 -24.17 12.60
N HIS A 319 4.65 -24.44 13.22
CA HIS A 319 4.46 -25.65 14.04
C HIS A 319 3.14 -26.37 13.76
N VAL A 320 3.17 -27.71 13.85
CA VAL A 320 1.98 -28.54 14.08
C VAL A 320 2.27 -29.63 15.11
N GLU A 321 1.34 -29.86 16.03
CA GLU A 321 1.25 -31.06 16.86
C GLU A 321 -0.06 -31.80 16.55
N ILE A 322 0.03 -33.13 16.45
CA ILE A 322 -1.07 -34.05 16.13
C ILE A 322 -1.05 -35.12 17.21
N ASN A 323 -1.88 -34.94 18.24
CA ASN A 323 -2.00 -35.88 19.34
C ASN A 323 -2.95 -37.00 18.95
N GLY A 324 -2.61 -38.26 19.25
CA GLY A 324 -3.44 -39.40 18.89
C GLY A 324 -2.80 -40.74 19.20
N THR A 325 -3.53 -41.81 18.87
CA THR A 325 -3.10 -43.20 19.06
C THR A 325 -2.93 -43.89 17.71
N SER A 326 -1.71 -44.32 17.42
CA SER A 326 -1.41 -45.14 16.22
C SER A 326 -2.08 -46.52 16.29
N VAL A 327 -2.67 -47.00 15.20
CA VAL A 327 -3.23 -48.36 15.14
C VAL A 327 -2.11 -49.38 15.01
N THR A 328 -1.81 -50.11 16.08
CA THR A 328 -0.87 -51.25 16.05
C THR A 328 -1.51 -52.46 15.39
N SER A 329 -1.37 -52.57 14.06
CA SER A 329 -1.83 -53.73 13.29
C SER A 329 -0.96 -54.96 13.56
N SER A 330 -1.33 -55.76 14.56
CA SER A 330 -0.68 -57.04 14.87
C SER A 330 -1.07 -58.12 13.85
N VAL A 331 -0.47 -58.07 12.65
CA VAL A 331 -0.61 -59.11 11.62
C VAL A 331 0.64 -59.98 11.59
N SER A 332 0.44 -61.29 11.75
CA SER A 332 1.53 -62.27 11.82
C SER A 332 2.15 -62.53 10.45
N SER A 333 3.40 -62.08 10.25
CA SER A 333 4.29 -62.58 9.19
C SER A 333 5.23 -63.63 9.79
N ARG A 334 5.03 -64.90 9.39
CA ARG A 334 5.86 -66.03 9.84
C ARG A 334 6.97 -66.31 8.81
N ALA A 335 8.13 -66.76 9.31
CA ALA A 335 9.42 -66.90 8.61
C ALA A 335 10.20 -65.56 8.46
N SER A 336 11.49 -65.45 8.78
CA SER A 336 12.45 -66.45 9.30
C SER A 336 13.44 -65.85 10.31
N SER A 337 14.09 -66.71 11.08
CA SER A 337 14.98 -66.39 12.21
C SER A 337 16.38 -65.89 11.83
N ILE A 338 16.94 -65.04 12.68
CA ILE A 338 18.25 -65.25 13.34
C ILE A 338 18.23 -64.55 14.71
N SER A 339 19.01 -65.03 15.68
CA SER A 339 18.90 -64.64 17.10
C SER A 339 20.25 -64.22 17.70
N SER A 340 20.21 -63.18 18.55
CA SER A 340 21.16 -63.01 19.66
C SER A 340 20.62 -62.05 20.74
N THR A 341 20.06 -62.62 21.81
CA THR A 341 19.62 -61.90 23.01
C THR A 341 20.78 -61.68 24.00
N VAL A 342 20.74 -60.57 24.77
CA VAL A 342 21.11 -60.44 26.21
C VAL A 342 20.88 -58.95 26.54
N SER A 343 19.91 -58.55 27.37
CA SER A 343 19.76 -58.72 28.83
C SER A 343 20.79 -57.87 29.63
N SER A 344 20.43 -57.13 30.69
CA SER A 344 19.11 -56.86 31.31
C SER A 344 19.20 -55.71 32.35
N SER A 345 18.04 -55.28 32.89
CA SER A 345 17.81 -54.86 34.30
C SER A 345 18.65 -53.69 34.90
N SER A 346 18.07 -52.49 35.15
CA SER A 346 17.38 -52.06 36.41
C SER A 346 18.33 -51.46 37.48
N LEU A 347 18.01 -50.50 38.37
CA LEU A 347 16.83 -49.64 38.66
C LEU A 347 17.25 -48.55 39.71
N VAL A 348 16.57 -47.38 39.78
CA VAL A 348 16.12 -46.59 41.00
C VAL A 348 17.05 -46.45 42.25
N SER A 349 17.20 -45.31 42.97
CA SER A 349 16.71 -43.90 42.87
C SER A 349 17.34 -43.00 43.98
N SER A 350 17.06 -41.66 43.98
CA SER A 350 16.84 -40.75 45.16
C SER A 350 17.89 -40.59 46.29
N SER A 351 18.10 -39.44 46.96
CA SER A 351 17.58 -38.05 46.88
C SER A 351 18.36 -37.07 47.83
N ARG A 352 18.12 -35.75 47.69
CA ARG A 352 18.07 -34.63 48.70
C ARG A 352 18.74 -34.79 50.09
N SER A 353 19.35 -33.79 50.76
CA SER A 353 19.59 -32.32 50.54
C SER A 353 20.57 -31.76 51.62
N SER A 354 21.19 -30.58 51.40
CA SER A 354 21.57 -29.51 52.40
C SER A 354 22.44 -29.84 53.65
N SER A 355 23.28 -28.96 54.24
CA SER A 355 23.90 -27.65 53.85
C SER A 355 24.83 -27.11 54.99
N ILE A 356 25.60 -26.03 54.74
CA ILE A 356 26.17 -25.03 55.70
C ILE A 356 27.57 -25.27 56.35
N SER A 357 28.53 -24.44 55.89
CA SER A 357 29.55 -23.63 56.62
C SER A 357 30.66 -24.23 57.50
N SER A 358 31.90 -23.91 57.13
CA SER A 358 32.87 -23.21 58.02
C SER A 358 33.76 -22.25 57.19
N ARG A 359 34.68 -21.49 57.80
CA ARG A 359 35.19 -20.18 57.27
C ARG A 359 36.71 -19.99 57.45
N ALA A 360 37.25 -18.99 56.73
CA ALA A 360 38.54 -18.28 56.90
C ALA A 360 39.79 -18.82 56.13
N SER A 361 40.81 -18.01 55.77
CA SER A 361 40.89 -16.60 55.30
C SER A 361 42.35 -16.21 54.98
N SER A 362 42.56 -15.06 54.29
CA SER A 362 43.82 -14.31 54.08
C SER A 362 44.83 -14.90 53.06
N LEU A 363 45.85 -14.15 52.56
CA LEU A 363 45.96 -12.87 51.80
C LEU A 363 47.46 -12.62 51.47
N ILE A 364 47.82 -11.53 50.76
CA ILE A 364 49.17 -11.09 50.23
C ILE A 364 49.27 -11.37 48.71
N SER A 365 49.40 -10.41 47.76
CA SER A 365 50.25 -9.19 47.55
C SER A 365 51.71 -9.53 47.17
N SER A 366 52.44 -8.86 46.26
CA SER A 366 52.21 -7.72 45.35
C SER A 366 53.27 -7.75 44.21
N ALA A 367 53.19 -6.85 43.21
CA ALA A 367 54.02 -6.87 41.99
C ALA A 367 55.43 -6.24 42.12
N ILE A 368 56.33 -6.42 41.10
CA ILE A 368 57.13 -5.36 40.42
C ILE A 368 58.05 -5.86 39.26
N SER A 369 57.89 -5.21 38.10
CA SER A 369 58.82 -4.80 36.99
C SER A 369 60.00 -5.63 36.42
N SER A 370 60.11 -5.57 35.07
CA SER A 370 61.22 -5.00 34.24
C SER A 370 61.94 -5.88 33.17
N ALA A 371 61.90 -5.38 31.92
CA ALA A 371 62.91 -5.37 30.82
C ALA A 371 63.61 -6.67 30.32
N SER A 372 64.14 -6.79 29.08
CA SER A 372 63.88 -6.18 27.75
C SER A 372 64.82 -6.80 26.70
N SER A 373 64.35 -7.29 25.52
CA SER A 373 65.04 -7.20 24.20
C SER A 373 64.36 -8.03 23.08
N SER A 374 64.55 -7.58 21.83
CA SER A 374 64.44 -8.22 20.49
C SER A 374 63.96 -9.68 20.34
N VAL A 375 63.20 -10.08 19.30
CA VAL A 375 63.38 -9.76 17.86
C VAL A 375 62.03 -9.50 17.13
N SER A 376 62.08 -8.79 16.00
CA SER A 376 60.95 -8.26 15.22
C SER A 376 60.54 -9.08 13.98
N SER A 377 59.24 -9.15 13.68
CA SER A 377 58.72 -9.33 12.29
C SER A 377 57.30 -8.79 12.06
N SER A 378 57.22 -7.48 11.81
CA SER A 378 56.27 -6.82 10.88
C SER A 378 54.79 -7.29 10.80
N ARG A 379 53.88 -6.49 11.38
CA ARG A 379 52.72 -5.92 10.65
C ARG A 379 52.25 -4.64 11.34
N SER A 380 52.29 -3.51 10.63
CA SER A 380 51.99 -2.19 11.19
C SER A 380 50.50 -1.88 11.14
N ALA A 381 49.97 -1.26 12.19
CA ALA A 381 48.66 -0.61 12.18
C ALA A 381 48.74 0.77 11.51
N VAL A 382 47.58 1.30 11.10
CA VAL A 382 47.38 2.71 10.75
C VAL A 382 46.33 3.30 11.72
N SER A 383 46.47 4.59 12.01
CA SER A 383 45.86 5.28 13.16
C SER A 383 44.34 5.35 13.16
N SER A 384 43.73 5.18 14.33
CA SER A 384 42.40 5.69 14.64
C SER A 384 42.41 7.22 14.63
N TYR A 385 41.64 7.84 13.72
CA TYR A 385 41.16 9.20 13.91
C TYR A 385 39.87 9.16 14.72
N ALA A 386 39.76 10.02 15.73
CA ALA A 386 38.49 10.32 16.35
C ALA A 386 37.78 11.39 15.50
N SER A 387 36.53 11.13 15.11
CA SER A 387 35.63 12.16 14.60
C SER A 387 34.34 12.14 15.40
N SER A 388 34.07 13.26 16.07
CA SER A 388 32.71 13.70 16.35
C SER A 388 31.92 13.87 15.04
N ASP A 389 30.64 14.20 15.15
CA ASP A 389 29.81 14.70 14.04
C ASP A 389 29.25 13.64 13.08
N TYR A 390 28.77 12.52 13.64
CA TYR A 390 27.69 11.72 13.03
C TYR A 390 26.39 11.84 13.84
N PRO A 391 25.23 12.05 13.20
CA PRO A 391 23.95 12.24 13.90
C PRO A 391 23.42 10.93 14.48
N ILE A 392 23.01 10.96 15.75
CA ILE A 392 22.32 9.83 16.40
C ILE A 392 20.94 9.67 15.77
N TRP A 393 20.71 8.55 15.07
CA TRP A 393 19.39 8.22 14.50
C TRP A 393 18.54 7.46 15.52
N ASN A 394 17.28 7.89 15.67
CA ASN A 394 16.40 7.45 16.75
C ASN A 394 16.03 5.97 16.66
N SER A 395 16.11 5.27 17.79
CA SER A 395 15.59 3.91 17.96
C SER A 395 14.06 3.90 17.87
N GLN A 396 13.50 3.13 16.94
CA GLN A 396 12.05 2.88 16.89
C GLN A 396 11.63 1.85 17.94
N VAL A 397 10.37 1.93 18.39
CA VAL A 397 9.77 0.99 19.34
C VAL A 397 8.41 0.53 18.80
N VAL A 398 8.31 -0.76 18.49
CA VAL A 398 7.05 -1.42 18.10
C VAL A 398 6.44 -2.08 19.34
N TYR A 399 5.11 -2.02 19.47
CA TYR A 399 4.36 -2.66 20.55
C TYR A 399 3.31 -3.61 19.97
N ASN A 400 3.20 -4.81 20.52
CA ASN A 400 2.06 -5.70 20.31
C ASN A 400 1.22 -5.85 21.60
N THR A 401 0.08 -6.53 21.49
CA THR A 401 -1.01 -6.48 22.48
C THR A 401 -0.83 -7.43 23.69
N ILE A 402 0.37 -8.00 23.88
CA ILE A 402 0.69 -8.91 25.00
C ILE A 402 1.92 -8.39 25.74
N GLY A 403 1.86 -8.33 27.07
CA GLY A 403 2.76 -7.50 27.87
C GLY A 403 4.25 -7.82 27.79
N MET A 404 5.05 -6.82 27.41
CA MET A 404 6.50 -6.69 27.59
C MET A 404 7.41 -7.86 27.16
N ILE A 405 7.98 -7.74 25.96
CA ILE A 405 9.44 -7.87 25.80
C ILE A 405 9.95 -6.60 25.08
N VAL A 406 11.08 -6.05 25.53
CA VAL A 406 11.79 -4.94 24.88
C VAL A 406 13.08 -5.49 24.27
N GLN A 407 13.38 -5.14 23.03
CA GLN A 407 14.71 -5.36 22.47
C GLN A 407 15.14 -4.15 21.62
N TYR A 408 16.27 -3.55 22.00
CA TYR A 408 16.95 -2.52 21.22
C TYR A 408 17.63 -3.16 20.00
N ASN A 409 17.70 -2.43 18.89
CA ASN A 409 18.79 -2.56 17.93
C ASN A 409 19.21 -1.18 17.42
N GLN A 410 20.26 -0.63 18.04
CA GLN A 410 21.24 0.16 17.32
C GLN A 410 22.50 -0.70 17.14
N ASN A 411 23.18 -0.49 16.02
CA ASN A 411 24.41 -1.15 15.57
C ASN A 411 24.28 -2.55 14.95
N LEU A 412 24.82 -2.65 13.73
CA LEU A 412 25.43 -3.85 13.18
C LEU A 412 26.41 -4.47 14.19
N TYR A 413 26.27 -5.75 14.50
CA TYR A 413 27.36 -6.52 15.09
C TYR A 413 28.25 -7.09 13.99
N MET A 414 29.33 -6.37 13.68
CA MET A 414 30.53 -7.02 13.17
C MET A 414 31.10 -7.88 14.30
N CYS A 415 31.10 -9.21 14.13
CA CYS A 415 31.42 -10.14 15.21
C CYS A 415 32.84 -9.95 15.78
N GLN A 416 32.94 -9.76 17.10
CA GLN A 416 34.18 -9.90 17.85
C GLN A 416 33.92 -10.77 19.08
N GLY A 417 34.41 -12.02 19.09
CA GLY A 417 34.24 -12.93 20.23
C GLY A 417 34.32 -14.42 19.93
N PHE A 418 34.03 -14.87 18.70
CA PHE A 418 34.12 -16.28 18.30
C PHE A 418 35.00 -16.48 17.07
N SER A 419 35.77 -17.58 17.07
CA SER A 419 36.88 -17.81 16.15
C SER A 419 36.45 -18.03 14.70
N CYS A 420 37.08 -17.32 13.78
CA CYS A 420 37.07 -17.66 12.36
C CYS A 420 37.78 -19.01 12.12
N GLY A 421 37.17 -19.93 11.36
CA GLY A 421 37.79 -21.24 11.11
C GLY A 421 36.93 -22.37 10.54
N LEU A 422 35.68 -22.15 10.13
CA LEU A 422 34.84 -23.19 9.51
C LEU A 422 34.52 -22.83 8.05
N ASN A 423 34.60 -23.83 7.16
CA ASN A 423 34.50 -23.71 5.70
C ASN A 423 33.05 -23.37 5.28
N PRO A 424 32.81 -22.33 4.44
CA PRO A 424 31.49 -22.03 3.87
C PRO A 424 30.79 -23.21 3.17
N GLU A 425 31.55 -24.15 2.60
CA GLU A 425 30.99 -25.27 1.80
C GLU A 425 30.21 -26.33 2.60
N LEU A 426 30.13 -26.21 3.94
CA LEU A 426 29.37 -27.14 4.80
C LEU A 426 28.01 -26.59 5.30
N ASN A 427 27.64 -25.35 4.96
CA ASN A 427 26.34 -24.77 5.29
C ASN A 427 25.42 -24.71 4.06
N ASN A 428 24.65 -25.78 3.84
CA ASN A 428 23.68 -25.88 2.74
C ASN A 428 22.38 -25.11 3.07
N GLY A 429 22.47 -23.78 3.17
CA GLY A 429 21.37 -22.87 3.51
C GLY A 429 21.18 -21.75 2.49
N GLN A 430 19.92 -21.42 2.18
CA GLN A 430 19.56 -20.45 1.15
C GLN A 430 19.60 -19.01 1.69
N TYR A 431 20.42 -18.15 1.08
CA TYR A 431 20.51 -16.73 1.44
C TYR A 431 19.38 -15.92 0.81
N TYR A 432 18.75 -15.05 1.60
CA TYR A 432 17.92 -13.95 1.11
C TYR A 432 18.71 -12.63 1.19
N PRO A 433 18.94 -11.92 0.06
CA PRO A 433 19.48 -10.57 0.10
C PRO A 433 18.39 -9.59 0.56
N TRP A 434 18.69 -8.76 1.55
CA TRP A 434 17.80 -7.67 1.97
C TRP A 434 17.71 -6.62 0.87
N LEU A 435 16.53 -6.44 0.29
CA LEU A 435 16.28 -5.43 -0.74
C LEU A 435 16.09 -4.07 -0.08
N TRP A 436 17.09 -3.20 -0.19
CA TRP A 436 17.03 -1.82 0.29
C TRP A 436 16.13 -0.99 -0.64
N VAL A 437 14.94 -0.63 -0.17
CA VAL A 437 13.96 0.19 -0.91
C VAL A 437 13.90 1.57 -0.28
N ALA A 438 14.20 2.62 -1.04
CA ALA A 438 13.97 4.00 -0.59
C ALA A 438 12.44 4.23 -0.48
N PRO A 439 11.91 4.69 0.67
CA PRO A 439 10.46 4.69 0.91
C PRO A 439 9.68 5.66 0.01
N TYR A 440 10.33 6.67 -0.54
CA TYR A 440 9.84 7.54 -1.62
C TYR A 440 11.02 8.34 -2.24
N PRO A 441 10.85 8.97 -3.42
CA PRO A 441 11.93 9.74 -4.06
C PRO A 441 12.41 10.91 -3.19
N GLY A 442 13.68 10.90 -2.80
CA GLY A 442 14.30 11.94 -1.98
C GLY A 442 14.15 11.77 -0.46
N GLY A 443 13.48 10.72 0.01
CA GLY A 443 13.49 10.36 1.43
C GLY A 443 14.86 9.87 1.91
N PRO A 444 15.22 10.03 3.20
CA PRO A 444 16.40 9.39 3.77
C PRO A 444 16.26 7.85 3.68
N MET A 445 17.39 7.15 3.53
CA MET A 445 17.39 5.69 3.54
C MET A 445 17.01 5.16 4.93
N GLY A 446 16.12 4.18 4.96
CA GLY A 446 15.58 3.59 6.19
C GLY A 446 14.90 2.26 5.89
N GLU A 447 14.28 1.68 6.92
CA GLU A 447 13.55 0.41 6.81
C GLU A 447 12.30 0.54 5.91
N GLY A 448 11.78 -0.60 5.45
CA GLY A 448 10.58 -0.65 4.60
C GLY A 448 9.32 -0.14 5.31
N PRO A 449 8.20 0.04 4.58
CA PRO A 449 6.95 0.47 5.18
C PRO A 449 6.48 -0.52 6.26
N PHE A 450 5.97 0.03 7.36
CA PHE A 450 5.24 -0.76 8.35
C PHE A 450 3.98 -1.35 7.69
N ILE A 451 3.76 -2.65 7.84
CA ILE A 451 2.55 -3.34 7.40
C ILE A 451 1.96 -4.03 8.63
N GLY A 452 0.69 -3.76 8.92
CA GLY A 452 -0.03 -4.32 10.06
C GLY A 452 -1.47 -4.68 9.69
N SER A 453 -1.87 -5.90 10.01
CA SER A 453 -3.23 -6.43 9.77
C SER A 453 -3.95 -6.81 11.07
N GLY A 454 -3.29 -6.68 12.22
CA GLY A 454 -3.88 -6.86 13.53
C GLY A 454 -4.77 -5.67 13.89
N ASN A 455 -5.86 -5.96 14.61
CA ASN A 455 -6.71 -4.92 15.18
C ASN A 455 -5.87 -4.09 16.17
N TYR A 456 -5.89 -2.77 16.02
CA TYR A 456 -5.10 -1.80 16.80
C TYR A 456 -3.57 -1.87 16.59
N ASP A 457 -3.08 -2.55 15.55
CA ASP A 457 -1.69 -2.42 15.09
C ASP A 457 -1.35 -0.93 14.88
N LYS A 458 -0.11 -0.52 15.20
CA LYS A 458 0.27 0.90 15.10
C LYS A 458 1.73 1.11 14.71
N TYR A 459 1.95 2.19 13.95
CA TYR A 459 3.24 2.70 13.54
C TYR A 459 3.51 4.04 14.23
N VAL A 460 4.65 4.20 14.90
CA VAL A 460 5.00 5.41 15.65
C VAL A 460 6.22 6.08 14.99
N LEU A 461 6.10 7.36 14.66
CA LEU A 461 7.20 8.15 14.07
C LEU A 461 7.25 9.56 14.68
N GLY A 462 8.19 9.77 15.60
CA GLY A 462 8.28 11.01 16.38
C GLY A 462 7.09 11.14 17.34
N GLU A 463 6.43 12.31 17.33
CA GLU A 463 5.22 12.55 18.13
C GLU A 463 3.95 11.97 17.50
N TYR A 464 4.01 11.53 16.24
CA TYR A 464 2.86 11.03 15.50
C TYR A 464 2.72 9.51 15.60
N THR A 465 1.49 9.02 15.60
CA THR A 465 1.17 7.60 15.49
C THR A 465 0.12 7.38 14.41
N VAL A 466 0.29 6.32 13.60
CA VAL A 466 -0.71 5.81 12.66
C VAL A 466 -1.27 4.50 13.22
N TYR A 467 -2.59 4.34 13.19
CA TYR A 467 -3.31 3.21 13.77
C TYR A 467 -4.09 2.41 12.73
N ASN A 468 -4.15 1.09 12.94
CA ASN A 468 -5.10 0.17 12.32
C ASN A 468 -6.24 -0.13 13.31
N ASN A 469 -6.88 0.90 13.87
CA ASN A 469 -7.93 0.70 14.88
C ASN A 469 -9.16 0.03 14.27
N VAL A 470 -9.52 -1.15 14.78
CA VAL A 470 -10.60 -2.01 14.30
C VAL A 470 -11.28 -2.66 15.50
N TRP A 471 -12.60 -2.50 15.62
CA TRP A 471 -13.37 -2.96 16.78
C TRP A 471 -14.65 -3.72 16.43
N GLY A 472 -15.16 -3.59 15.20
CA GLY A 472 -16.45 -4.16 14.77
C GLY A 472 -16.39 -5.42 13.91
N THR A 473 -15.26 -6.14 13.87
CA THR A 473 -15.05 -7.28 12.95
C THR A 473 -15.72 -8.58 13.37
N THR A 474 -16.43 -9.20 12.44
CA THR A 474 -16.59 -10.67 12.35
C THR A 474 -15.38 -11.29 11.66
N GLU A 475 -15.11 -12.58 11.90
CA GLU A 475 -13.90 -13.31 11.47
C GLU A 475 -13.63 -13.33 9.94
N THR A 476 -14.61 -12.94 9.12
CA THR A 476 -14.52 -12.94 7.65
C THR A 476 -13.93 -11.66 7.06
N ASN A 477 -13.81 -10.58 7.83
CA ASN A 477 -13.51 -9.24 7.32
C ASN A 477 -12.16 -8.72 7.84
N THR A 478 -11.36 -8.15 6.96
CA THR A 478 -9.95 -7.79 7.23
C THR A 478 -9.68 -6.31 7.03
N GLN A 479 -8.63 -5.81 7.68
CA GLN A 479 -8.11 -4.48 7.44
C GLN A 479 -6.59 -4.45 7.61
N THR A 480 -5.87 -4.01 6.58
CA THR A 480 -4.41 -3.95 6.53
C THR A 480 -3.92 -2.53 6.31
N LEU A 481 -3.24 -1.97 7.31
CA LEU A 481 -2.49 -0.73 7.26
C LEU A 481 -1.14 -0.95 6.54
N THR A 482 -0.72 0.03 5.76
CA THR A 482 0.64 0.18 5.24
C THR A 482 1.09 1.62 5.43
N ALA A 483 2.09 1.86 6.26
CA ALA A 483 2.59 3.20 6.61
C ALA A 483 4.06 3.37 6.20
N TYR A 484 4.33 4.35 5.34
CA TYR A 484 5.69 4.80 4.98
C TYR A 484 6.14 5.96 5.87
N SER A 485 5.19 6.76 6.37
CA SER A 485 5.36 7.76 7.41
C SER A 485 4.00 8.07 8.06
N TYR A 486 3.95 8.96 9.04
CA TYR A 486 2.67 9.49 9.55
C TYR A 486 1.88 10.32 8.51
N SER A 487 2.58 10.82 7.48
CA SER A 487 2.03 11.72 6.45
C SER A 487 1.61 10.96 5.18
N TYR A 488 2.27 9.84 4.91
CA TYR A 488 2.01 8.95 3.76
C TYR A 488 1.78 7.51 4.22
N TRP A 489 0.51 7.10 4.20
CA TRP A 489 0.05 5.77 4.59
C TRP A 489 -1.27 5.43 3.87
N TYR A 490 -1.60 4.15 3.80
CA TYR A 490 -2.90 3.69 3.33
C TYR A 490 -3.41 2.51 4.12
N VAL A 491 -4.71 2.24 3.98
CA VAL A 491 -5.37 1.05 4.49
C VAL A 491 -6.15 0.37 3.37
N VAL A 492 -6.13 -0.95 3.33
CA VAL A 492 -7.05 -1.77 2.51
C VAL A 492 -8.01 -2.45 3.49
N SER A 493 -9.31 -2.31 3.27
CA SER A 493 -10.35 -2.73 4.23
C SER A 493 -11.49 -3.47 3.52
N THR A 494 -12.01 -4.52 4.14
CA THR A 494 -13.13 -5.36 3.63
C THR A 494 -14.33 -5.35 4.58
N GLN A 495 -14.62 -4.24 5.25
CA GLN A 495 -15.66 -4.19 6.28
C GLN A 495 -17.07 -4.53 5.72
N PRO A 496 -17.92 -5.23 6.49
CA PRO A 496 -19.25 -5.61 6.04
C PRO A 496 -20.21 -4.42 6.06
N ASP A 497 -21.13 -4.36 5.11
CA ASP A 497 -22.22 -3.37 5.09
C ASP A 497 -23.33 -3.74 6.10
N THR A 498 -22.98 -3.65 7.38
CA THR A 498 -23.88 -3.70 8.54
C THR A 498 -23.86 -2.37 9.29
N SER A 499 -24.75 -2.15 10.26
CA SER A 499 -24.81 -0.88 10.99
C SER A 499 -23.56 -0.57 11.83
N GLY A 500 -23.30 0.73 12.03
CA GLY A 500 -22.24 1.27 12.90
C GLY A 500 -20.82 1.27 12.28
N VAL A 501 -19.96 2.16 12.77
CA VAL A 501 -18.54 2.23 12.39
C VAL A 501 -17.81 0.97 12.88
N LYS A 502 -16.99 0.34 12.02
CA LYS A 502 -16.23 -0.88 12.35
C LYS A 502 -14.77 -0.61 12.72
N SER A 503 -14.22 0.47 12.17
CA SER A 503 -12.81 0.82 12.27
C SER A 503 -12.58 2.32 12.01
N TYR A 504 -11.55 2.88 12.64
CA TYR A 504 -11.02 4.23 12.38
C TYR A 504 -9.50 4.19 12.20
N PRO A 505 -8.99 3.61 11.09
CA PRO A 505 -7.60 3.79 10.70
C PRO A 505 -7.30 5.28 10.53
N ASN A 506 -6.31 5.77 11.27
CA ASN A 506 -6.03 7.20 11.41
C ASN A 506 -4.54 7.49 11.65
N THR A 507 -4.14 8.74 11.47
CA THR A 507 -2.84 9.32 11.85
C THR A 507 -3.05 10.52 12.77
N GLY A 508 -2.17 10.75 13.74
CA GLY A 508 -2.36 11.88 14.63
C GLY A 508 -1.31 12.05 15.72
N LEU A 509 -1.44 13.16 16.44
CA LEU A 509 -0.78 13.41 17.72
C LEU A 509 -1.66 12.85 18.83
N VAL A 510 -1.14 11.92 19.63
CA VAL A 510 -1.92 11.26 20.70
C VAL A 510 -1.62 11.74 22.12
N ASN A 511 -0.70 12.69 22.26
CA ASN A 511 -0.28 13.27 23.54
C ASN A 511 0.03 14.78 23.41
N LEU A 512 -0.89 15.55 22.83
CA LEU A 512 -0.73 17.01 22.72
C LEU A 512 -0.78 17.69 24.09
N ASN A 513 -1.72 17.28 24.95
CA ASN A 513 -1.82 17.62 26.37
C ASN A 513 -1.69 19.13 26.72
N LYS A 514 -2.10 20.02 25.81
CA LYS A 514 -2.19 21.48 26.03
C LYS A 514 -3.65 21.89 26.26
N THR A 515 -3.92 22.90 27.09
CA THR A 515 -5.29 23.43 27.23
C THR A 515 -5.70 24.29 26.04
N ILE A 516 -6.97 24.27 25.63
CA ILE A 516 -7.48 25.05 24.49
C ILE A 516 -7.06 26.52 24.58
N GLY A 517 -7.10 27.12 25.77
CA GLY A 517 -6.70 28.51 26.02
C GLY A 517 -5.19 28.79 25.95
N SER A 518 -4.32 27.79 26.11
CA SER A 518 -2.85 27.96 26.05
C SER A 518 -2.24 27.65 24.67
N ILE A 519 -2.99 27.00 23.78
CA ILE A 519 -2.58 26.74 22.41
C ILE A 519 -2.72 28.03 21.61
N GLY A 520 -1.61 28.57 21.09
CA GLY A 520 -1.62 29.77 20.24
C GLY A 520 -2.17 29.50 18.83
N THR A 521 -1.61 28.48 18.16
CA THR A 521 -2.02 28.01 16.83
C THR A 521 -2.34 26.53 16.91
N LEU A 522 -3.39 26.08 16.22
CA LEU A 522 -3.61 24.65 15.94
C LEU A 522 -4.25 24.51 14.56
N THR A 523 -3.41 24.27 13.56
CA THR A 523 -3.86 24.06 12.18
C THR A 523 -3.39 22.71 11.69
N SER A 524 -4.15 22.10 10.78
CA SER A 524 -3.75 20.84 10.13
C SER A 524 -4.06 20.89 8.64
N SER A 525 -3.15 20.37 7.82
CA SER A 525 -3.34 20.20 6.38
C SER A 525 -3.43 18.71 6.06
N PHE A 526 -4.29 18.36 5.12
CA PHE A 526 -4.50 16.98 4.69
C PHE A 526 -4.67 16.87 3.16
N GLU A 527 -4.35 15.69 2.64
CA GLU A 527 -4.69 15.25 1.29
C GLU A 527 -4.96 13.74 1.32
N VAL A 528 -6.07 13.31 0.74
CA VAL A 528 -6.51 11.92 0.73
C VAL A 528 -6.96 11.46 -0.65
N ILE A 529 -6.76 10.17 -0.92
CA ILE A 529 -7.38 9.45 -2.02
C ILE A 529 -8.28 8.38 -1.40
N VAL A 530 -9.56 8.43 -1.73
CA VAL A 530 -10.61 7.55 -1.16
C VAL A 530 -11.41 6.85 -2.28
N PRO A 531 -12.14 5.77 -1.97
CA PRO A 531 -12.99 5.09 -2.94
C PRO A 531 -14.11 5.98 -3.51
N SER A 532 -14.82 5.48 -4.53
CA SER A 532 -16.05 6.07 -5.05
C SER A 532 -17.34 5.44 -4.48
N THR A 533 -17.21 4.35 -3.72
CA THR A 533 -18.29 3.51 -3.19
C THR A 533 -18.02 3.09 -1.74
N GLY A 534 -19.02 2.54 -1.06
CA GLY A 534 -18.95 2.15 0.36
C GLY A 534 -19.48 3.22 1.32
N ASN A 535 -19.57 2.85 2.59
CA ASN A 535 -20.18 3.60 3.69
C ASN A 535 -19.08 4.04 4.67
N TRP A 536 -18.63 5.29 4.56
CA TRP A 536 -17.45 5.80 5.29
C TRP A 536 -17.31 7.33 5.19
N GLU A 537 -16.46 7.90 6.03
CA GLU A 537 -16.22 9.33 6.15
C GLU A 537 -14.74 9.64 6.43
N VAL A 538 -14.29 10.78 5.89
CA VAL A 538 -12.95 11.35 6.12
C VAL A 538 -13.09 12.37 7.23
N ALA A 539 -12.53 12.07 8.40
CA ALA A 539 -12.77 12.84 9.61
C ALA A 539 -11.50 13.10 10.42
N TYR A 540 -11.39 14.32 10.94
CA TYR A 540 -10.62 14.56 12.16
C TYR A 540 -11.41 14.07 13.38
N ASP A 541 -10.69 13.51 14.34
CA ASP A 541 -11.15 13.18 15.68
C ASP A 541 -10.23 13.87 16.69
N ILE A 542 -10.80 14.75 17.52
CA ILE A 542 -10.08 15.62 18.44
C ILE A 542 -10.57 15.36 19.86
N TRP A 543 -9.74 14.68 20.64
CA TRP A 543 -10.02 14.34 22.03
C TRP A 543 -9.74 15.53 22.93
N VAL A 544 -10.82 16.10 23.46
CA VAL A 544 -10.86 17.16 24.48
C VAL A 544 -11.54 16.57 25.75
N PRO A 545 -12.09 17.33 26.71
CA PRO A 545 -12.92 16.73 27.77
C PRO A 545 -14.24 16.10 27.27
N SER A 546 -14.54 16.29 25.98
CA SER A 546 -15.50 15.55 25.17
C SER A 546 -14.84 15.21 23.82
N GLU A 547 -15.63 14.78 22.84
CA GLU A 547 -15.15 14.47 21.49
C GLU A 547 -15.54 15.61 20.51
N VAL A 548 -14.62 16.00 19.63
CA VAL A 548 -14.88 16.97 18.56
C VAL A 548 -14.46 16.38 17.22
N MET A 549 -15.42 16.18 16.32
CA MET A 549 -15.16 15.65 14.99
C MET A 549 -15.22 16.74 13.93
N ILE A 550 -14.42 16.61 12.87
CA ILE A 550 -14.46 17.51 11.71
C ILE A 550 -14.47 16.68 10.43
N TRP A 551 -15.65 16.54 9.84
CA TRP A 551 -15.94 15.68 8.69
C TRP A 551 -15.76 16.47 7.39
N MET A 552 -14.83 16.00 6.54
CA MET A 552 -14.41 16.67 5.29
C MET A 552 -15.01 16.04 4.03
N TYR A 553 -15.31 14.75 4.07
CA TYR A 553 -15.90 13.97 2.97
C TYR A 553 -16.76 12.84 3.57
N THR A 554 -17.94 12.56 3.01
CA THR A 554 -18.71 11.34 3.32
C THR A 554 -19.08 10.54 2.06
N SER A 555 -19.28 9.23 2.23
CA SER A 555 -19.75 8.30 1.21
C SER A 555 -20.78 7.32 1.79
N GLY A 556 -21.76 6.95 0.97
CA GLY A 556 -22.77 5.96 1.34
C GLY A 556 -23.69 6.45 2.46
N ASN A 557 -24.20 5.49 3.25
CA ASN A 557 -25.16 5.70 4.32
C ASN A 557 -24.44 5.92 5.66
N VAL A 558 -23.88 7.12 5.85
CA VAL A 558 -23.22 7.55 7.10
C VAL A 558 -23.73 8.93 7.53
N SER A 559 -23.71 9.22 8.82
CA SER A 559 -24.22 10.47 9.41
C SER A 559 -23.67 10.70 10.82
N PRO A 560 -23.42 11.97 11.22
CA PRO A 560 -22.81 12.31 12.50
C PRO A 560 -23.71 12.00 13.70
N ILE A 561 -23.08 11.92 14.87
CA ILE A 561 -23.76 11.78 16.16
C ILE A 561 -24.56 13.06 16.46
N ALA A 562 -25.89 12.96 16.40
CA ALA A 562 -26.84 14.06 16.57
C ALA A 562 -27.87 13.77 17.68
N ALA A 563 -28.38 14.83 18.32
CA ALA A 563 -29.42 14.75 19.35
C ALA A 563 -30.83 14.48 18.81
N GLY A 564 -31.03 14.51 17.49
CA GLY A 564 -32.32 14.29 16.85
C GLY A 564 -32.19 14.03 15.36
N TRP A 565 -33.23 13.42 14.79
CA TRP A 565 -33.34 13.02 13.39
C TRP A 565 -34.72 13.44 12.87
N ASP A 566 -34.79 13.82 11.60
CA ASP A 566 -36.06 14.22 10.97
C ASP A 566 -36.86 13.02 10.44
N SER A 567 -38.04 13.27 9.88
CA SER A 567 -38.92 12.23 9.34
C SER A 567 -38.38 11.53 8.07
N SER A 568 -37.28 12.01 7.48
CA SER A 568 -36.57 11.34 6.38
C SER A 568 -35.40 10.47 6.87
N GLY A 569 -35.05 10.55 8.16
CA GLY A 569 -33.86 9.92 8.72
C GLY A 569 -32.58 10.75 8.54
N ALA A 570 -32.68 12.04 8.22
CA ALA A 570 -31.53 12.94 8.19
C ALA A 570 -31.24 13.50 9.61
N PRO A 571 -29.96 13.71 9.98
CA PRO A 571 -29.61 14.25 11.29
C PRO A 571 -30.00 15.73 11.40
N ILE A 572 -30.52 16.14 12.55
CA ILE A 572 -30.91 17.54 12.80
C ILE A 572 -29.69 18.33 13.32
N PRO A 573 -29.23 19.38 12.63
CA PRO A 573 -28.10 20.19 13.08
C PRO A 573 -28.44 21.04 14.31
N SER A 574 -27.48 21.18 15.22
CA SER A 574 -27.56 22.09 16.38
C SER A 574 -27.20 23.54 16.01
N ALA A 575 -26.42 23.73 14.94
CA ALA A 575 -26.24 25.02 14.26
C ALA A 575 -25.96 24.79 12.77
N THR A 576 -26.34 25.73 11.90
CA THR A 576 -26.11 25.66 10.44
C THR A 576 -25.34 26.87 9.95
N ASN A 577 -24.76 26.76 8.75
CA ASN A 577 -24.11 27.87 8.03
C ASN A 577 -22.99 28.57 8.83
N ILE A 578 -22.30 27.82 9.69
CA ILE A 578 -21.18 28.33 10.49
C ILE A 578 -19.97 28.46 9.57
N ASN A 579 -19.38 29.66 9.48
CA ASN A 579 -18.28 29.95 8.54
C ASN A 579 -16.97 30.10 9.31
N ILE A 580 -16.10 29.09 9.24
CA ILE A 580 -14.82 29.01 9.97
C ILE A 580 -13.77 28.35 9.06
N SER A 581 -12.51 28.81 9.11
CA SER A 581 -11.39 28.22 8.36
C SER A 581 -11.57 28.18 6.83
N GLY A 582 -12.39 29.06 6.26
CA GLY A 582 -12.69 29.06 4.82
C GLY A 582 -13.71 28.00 4.38
N TYR A 583 -14.34 27.29 5.31
CA TYR A 583 -15.40 26.31 5.06
C TYR A 583 -16.71 26.73 5.72
N THR A 584 -17.82 26.30 5.13
CA THR A 584 -19.16 26.35 5.72
C THR A 584 -19.48 25.03 6.38
N TRP A 585 -19.95 25.07 7.62
CA TRP A 585 -20.21 23.90 8.46
C TRP A 585 -21.68 23.86 8.91
N ASN A 586 -22.27 22.66 8.88
CA ASN A 586 -23.36 22.32 9.76
C ASN A 586 -22.77 21.61 10.99
N VAL A 587 -23.20 22.01 12.19
CA VAL A 587 -22.67 21.54 13.47
C VAL A 587 -23.72 20.69 14.15
N TYR A 588 -23.36 19.45 14.45
CA TYR A 588 -24.19 18.46 15.12
C TYR A 588 -23.66 18.22 16.53
N ARG A 589 -24.55 17.96 17.49
CA ARG A 589 -24.19 17.63 18.86
C ARG A 589 -25.08 16.51 19.37
N GLY A 590 -24.51 15.50 20.02
CA GLY A 590 -25.26 14.33 20.48
C GLY A 590 -24.41 13.36 21.31
N GLY A 591 -24.98 12.18 21.61
CA GLY A 591 -24.28 11.11 22.34
C GLY A 591 -23.64 11.58 23.64
N ASN A 592 -22.37 11.24 23.84
CA ASN A 592 -21.56 11.64 25.00
C ASN A 592 -21.04 13.08 24.92
N ASN A 593 -21.87 14.03 24.45
CA ASN A 593 -21.50 15.41 24.11
C ASN A 593 -20.47 15.52 22.96
N VAL A 594 -20.52 14.59 22.01
CA VAL A 594 -19.77 14.69 20.74
C VAL A 594 -20.24 15.93 19.99
N VAL A 595 -19.31 16.69 19.40
CA VAL A 595 -19.61 17.84 18.53
C VAL A 595 -18.99 17.63 17.15
N SER A 596 -19.82 17.36 16.14
CA SER A 596 -19.36 17.07 14.77
C SER A 596 -19.59 18.27 13.85
N PHE A 597 -18.51 18.82 13.29
CA PHE A 597 -18.52 19.82 12.23
C PHE A 597 -18.51 19.11 10.88
N VAL A 598 -19.62 19.14 10.16
CA VAL A 598 -19.71 18.57 8.80
C VAL A 598 -19.61 19.69 7.79
N ALA A 599 -18.58 19.65 6.94
CA ALA A 599 -18.44 20.61 5.84
C ALA A 599 -19.62 20.45 4.87
N VAL A 600 -20.19 21.56 4.39
CA VAL A 600 -21.34 21.54 3.46
C VAL A 600 -21.13 22.48 2.27
N THR A 601 -21.67 22.08 1.10
CA THR A 601 -21.66 22.91 -0.13
C THR A 601 -22.94 23.71 -0.33
N SER A 602 -23.95 23.50 0.51
CA SER A 602 -25.26 24.13 0.41
C SER A 602 -25.66 24.78 1.73
N THR A 603 -26.23 25.98 1.67
CA THR A 603 -26.66 26.76 2.84
C THR A 603 -28.15 26.63 3.16
N ASP A 604 -28.86 25.76 2.43
CA ASP A 604 -30.30 25.49 2.58
C ASP A 604 -30.66 24.65 3.82
N GLY A 605 -29.66 24.29 4.64
CA GLY A 605 -29.82 23.50 5.86
C GLY A 605 -30.04 22.00 5.64
N SER A 606 -30.05 21.53 4.38
CA SER A 606 -30.23 20.11 4.07
C SER A 606 -28.97 19.26 4.32
N TRP A 607 -29.16 17.95 4.47
CA TRP A 607 -28.06 16.99 4.60
C TRP A 607 -27.31 16.82 3.26
N LYS A 608 -26.39 17.74 2.98
CA LYS A 608 -25.52 17.78 1.79
C LYS A 608 -24.05 17.97 2.19
N PRO A 609 -23.41 16.94 2.78
CA PRO A 609 -21.99 16.98 3.12
C PRO A 609 -21.13 17.26 1.88
N ALA A 610 -20.07 18.05 2.08
CA ALA A 610 -19.07 18.36 1.08
C ALA A 610 -18.17 17.14 0.81
N LYS A 611 -17.40 17.23 -0.29
CA LYS A 611 -16.48 16.18 -0.74
C LYS A 611 -15.05 16.73 -0.86
N VAL A 612 -14.50 17.16 0.28
CA VAL A 612 -13.18 17.80 0.36
C VAL A 612 -12.10 16.74 0.55
N THR A 613 -11.35 16.43 -0.51
CA THR A 613 -10.22 15.47 -0.49
C THR A 613 -8.88 16.11 -0.15
N LYS A 614 -8.79 17.44 -0.16
CA LYS A 614 -7.58 18.21 0.17
C LYS A 614 -7.96 19.50 0.87
N GLY A 615 -7.26 19.87 1.93
CA GLY A 615 -7.64 21.04 2.72
C GLY A 615 -6.64 21.49 3.76
N THR A 616 -6.99 22.56 4.47
CA THR A 616 -6.30 23.00 5.69
C THR A 616 -7.32 23.57 6.66
N VAL A 617 -7.36 23.03 7.88
CA VAL A 617 -8.36 23.33 8.90
C VAL A 617 -7.70 24.03 10.08
N ASP A 618 -8.20 25.21 10.44
CA ASP A 618 -7.92 25.90 11.69
C ASP A 618 -8.77 25.28 12.82
N ILE A 619 -8.21 24.22 13.41
CA ILE A 619 -8.77 23.50 14.54
C ILE A 619 -8.87 24.42 15.76
N LYS A 620 -7.92 25.36 15.94
CA LYS A 620 -7.95 26.36 17.02
C LYS A 620 -9.17 27.29 16.89
N ALA A 621 -9.51 27.76 15.69
CA ALA A 621 -10.71 28.56 15.46
C ALA A 621 -12.00 27.78 15.73
N ILE A 622 -12.06 26.51 15.32
CA ILE A 622 -13.21 25.61 15.60
C ILE A 622 -13.36 25.40 17.12
N LEU A 623 -12.29 25.03 17.83
CA LEU A 623 -12.31 24.86 19.28
C LEU A 623 -12.70 26.16 20.02
N ASN A 624 -12.21 27.32 19.56
CA ASN A 624 -12.61 28.62 20.11
C ASN A 624 -14.12 28.90 19.91
N TRP A 625 -14.72 28.51 18.78
CA TRP A 625 -16.16 28.65 18.57
C TRP A 625 -16.98 27.76 19.51
N ILE A 626 -16.54 26.52 19.75
CA ILE A 626 -17.18 25.59 20.69
C ILE A 626 -17.11 26.12 22.12
N VAL A 627 -15.97 26.71 22.50
CA VAL A 627 -15.81 27.44 23.78
C VAL A 627 -16.77 28.64 23.86
N ALA A 628 -16.97 29.38 22.76
CA ALA A 628 -17.91 30.50 22.71
C ALA A 628 -19.40 30.07 22.84
N GLN A 629 -19.74 28.82 22.48
CA GLN A 629 -21.07 28.25 22.78
C GLN A 629 -21.21 27.77 24.24
N GLY A 630 -20.13 27.82 25.03
CA GLY A 630 -20.10 27.28 26.39
C GLY A 630 -20.13 25.75 26.48
N TRP A 631 -19.96 25.03 25.36
CA TRP A 631 -20.06 23.57 25.32
C TRP A 631 -18.82 22.85 25.86
N ILE A 632 -17.66 23.52 25.82
CA ILE A 632 -16.37 23.05 26.35
C ILE A 632 -15.68 24.25 27.02
N SER A 633 -15.00 24.05 28.15
CA SER A 633 -14.22 25.11 28.80
C SER A 633 -12.94 25.45 28.00
N SER A 634 -12.52 26.72 28.01
CA SER A 634 -11.18 27.13 27.53
C SER A 634 -10.03 26.49 28.33
N SER A 635 -10.31 26.04 29.57
CA SER A 635 -9.39 25.26 30.39
C SER A 635 -9.35 23.76 30.03
N GLY A 636 -10.19 23.30 29.09
CA GLY A 636 -10.20 21.91 28.64
C GLY A 636 -8.91 21.54 27.93
N THR A 637 -8.38 20.35 28.20
CA THR A 637 -7.14 19.83 27.58
C THR A 637 -7.46 19.21 26.23
N VAL A 638 -6.73 19.59 25.18
CA VAL A 638 -6.65 18.83 23.93
C VAL A 638 -5.64 17.71 24.13
N GLY A 639 -6.13 16.49 24.34
CA GLY A 639 -5.32 15.29 24.54
C GLY A 639 -4.74 14.77 23.22
N ALA A 640 -5.61 14.59 22.21
CA ALA A 640 -5.21 14.09 20.90
C ALA A 640 -5.84 14.88 19.73
N VAL A 641 -5.18 14.83 18.59
CA VAL A 641 -5.65 15.33 17.29
C VAL A 641 -5.33 14.26 16.25
N GLN A 642 -6.35 13.52 15.84
CA GLN A 642 -6.29 12.42 14.87
C GLN A 642 -7.02 12.81 13.57
N PHE A 643 -6.67 12.14 12.48
CA PHE A 643 -7.28 12.29 11.16
C PHE A 643 -7.23 10.96 10.41
N GLY A 644 -8.35 10.54 9.83
CA GLY A 644 -8.44 9.21 9.23
C GLY A 644 -9.76 8.95 8.53
N PHE A 645 -10.07 7.66 8.41
CA PHE A 645 -11.24 7.14 7.71
C PHE A 645 -12.09 6.35 8.70
N GLU A 646 -13.27 6.82 9.07
CA GLU A 646 -14.24 5.95 9.77
C GLU A 646 -14.92 5.07 8.72
N ILE A 647 -14.82 3.76 8.88
CA ILE A 647 -15.32 2.80 7.90
C ILE A 647 -16.49 2.04 8.52
N SER A 648 -17.71 2.38 8.10
CA SER A 648 -18.92 1.65 8.44
C SER A 648 -19.12 0.41 7.57
N GLY A 649 -18.70 0.43 6.31
CA GLY A 649 -18.74 -0.74 5.43
C GLY A 649 -18.14 -0.51 4.04
N THR A 650 -17.62 -1.57 3.43
CA THR A 650 -17.04 -1.57 2.07
C THR A 650 -17.75 -2.57 1.15
N GLY A 651 -18.96 -3.01 1.49
CA GLY A 651 -19.65 -4.11 0.80
C GLY A 651 -18.96 -5.47 0.95
N GLY A 652 -18.04 -5.62 1.91
CA GLY A 652 -17.20 -6.82 2.04
C GLY A 652 -16.10 -6.96 0.96
N VAL A 653 -15.99 -6.03 0.01
CA VAL A 653 -14.93 -6.03 -1.00
C VAL A 653 -13.73 -5.17 -0.57
N PRO A 654 -12.50 -5.45 -1.06
CA PRO A 654 -11.32 -4.65 -0.72
C PRO A 654 -11.40 -3.23 -1.30
N LEU A 655 -11.61 -2.24 -0.42
CA LEU A 655 -11.51 -0.83 -0.75
C LEU A 655 -10.24 -0.23 -0.12
N LYS A 656 -9.57 0.66 -0.86
CA LYS A 656 -8.31 1.29 -0.46
C LYS A 656 -8.52 2.78 -0.14
N PHE A 657 -8.03 3.19 1.02
CA PHE A 657 -8.08 4.57 1.51
C PHE A 657 -6.64 5.02 1.78
N ILE A 658 -6.23 6.17 1.25
CA ILE A 658 -4.84 6.64 1.24
C ILE A 658 -4.80 8.05 1.83
N CYS A 659 -3.97 8.25 2.85
CA CYS A 659 -3.48 9.56 3.23
C CYS A 659 -2.23 9.87 2.38
N THR A 660 -2.34 10.82 1.46
CA THR A 660 -1.22 11.23 0.59
C THR A 660 -0.40 12.36 1.21
N ASN A 661 -0.99 13.15 2.10
CA ASN A 661 -0.31 14.17 2.90
C ASN A 661 -1.08 14.41 4.21
N PHE A 662 -0.36 14.57 5.32
CA PHE A 662 -0.90 15.02 6.60
C PHE A 662 0.13 15.76 7.44
N SER A 663 -0.27 16.87 8.08
CA SER A 663 0.57 17.64 9.00
C SER A 663 -0.26 18.39 10.06
N ILE A 664 0.36 18.70 11.21
CA ILE A 664 -0.19 19.58 12.25
C ILE A 664 0.84 20.65 12.64
N THR A 665 0.40 21.90 12.78
CA THR A 665 1.16 23.03 13.38
C THR A 665 0.50 23.40 14.72
N LYS A 666 1.28 23.51 15.80
CA LYS A 666 0.79 23.48 17.20
C LYS A 666 1.67 24.24 18.22
#